data_AF-A0A9Q8Z892-F1
#
_entry.id   AF-A0A9Q8Z892-F1
#
_cell.length_a   1.000
_cell.length_b   1.000
_cell.length_c   1.000
_cell.angle_alpha   90.00
_cell.angle_beta   90.00
_cell.angle_gamma   90.00
#
_symmetry.space_group_name_H-M   'P 1'
#
loop_
_entity.id
_entity.type
_entity.pdbx_description
1 polymer ?
#
loop_
_entity_poly.entity_id
_entity_poly.type
_entity_poly.pdbx_seq_one_letter_code
_entity_poly.pdbx_strand_id
1 'polypeptide(L)'
;MAEEKTQTFEIPKTCKAGVVVNEGPDFHVEVQDVPVPEIGPTDVLIKLNATGICHSDLHFMLNDWNVPKMSDLGTKCAGHEGSGVIVKVGDQVKNLKPGMRAGYKPIQDTCGACELCRNGNECYCAKAVLTGLMVDGSYKQYIVSPERYTTLIPDGVDDYIAGPIMCSASTIYTSIKESQLQPGDWAVFPGAGGGVGLQGVQLAKAMGLRAVAIDTGEEKKKLCLETGGAEHFIDFKKVENVADEVVRVCDGIGAHGVFVTAIQTYPTSLTYLGSRVGGRVMCIGLPPAGTQHMDVDPTQMIFRKQSITGTLVSSMADVDKTLDFARRGLLKPIYTVYPLSQFNEAVQKLRRGEIAGRAVVDFNKESIFTVALGFTGHVVSAFRNPIITGVNADPTAIRVGDDYFVVTSSFEYFPGLPIHHSKDLVNWEIIGHGLTRSNAIFDRQLLTTGGIFAPTLRHHNGTFYLITNYADSFNPADQRPFLITTDDIFSGNWSQPLYFDQTGIDPDLFFDDDGCVYLSTALPENGPKGGNSTIWQSMVDLRTGHSLNQPKLIYSSDLPLAIRWAEGSHLYKINGTYYLSVAEGGTEVLHRQTIHRGPSPSGPWETSPLGPIVFNSRDPSLPIQQTGHADLVQRPDGKWYAVFLAVRPQLPTNLNGTYQLGRETFLSPVTWSQDGWPLANNGSAITFEIEDPSLPAQQTNDTVWKDDFSSPSLTSGWEFRGTPYGNWYRLENSSLILRGTPRTLSALDGMALITRKQDDLHYEFSVDLDFQPTLESHEAGITAWVNDQYHNSISLMLCENQNSTYCLRTETIAQGVGIDGNVTTTYMPLSERDASDGVPSVRLYIRATPDTYQLGYSSPDYKSPKWLVAFSASWMAPHSGGRISWQGARMGLYATGNGVPMLKEAVFRRVEVSTSRVV
;
A
#
# COMPACT_ATOMS: atom_id res chain seq x y z
N MET A 1 7.94 46.18 -8.70
CA MET A 1 6.66 45.52 -9.02
C MET A 1 6.98 44.45 -10.04
N ALA A 2 7.05 43.19 -9.61
CA ALA A 2 7.27 42.08 -10.53
C ALA A 2 5.95 41.87 -11.30
N GLU A 3 5.99 41.90 -12.62
CA GLU A 3 4.88 41.44 -13.46
C GLU A 3 4.61 39.97 -13.11
N GLU A 4 3.48 39.70 -12.45
CA GLU A 4 2.98 38.33 -12.31
C GLU A 4 2.73 37.79 -13.72
N LYS A 5 3.55 36.83 -14.16
CA LYS A 5 3.28 36.07 -15.38
C LYS A 5 1.95 35.36 -15.22
N THR A 6 0.92 35.78 -15.96
CA THR A 6 -0.36 35.08 -16.03
C THR A 6 -0.12 33.65 -16.51
N GLN A 7 -0.38 32.68 -15.64
CA GLN A 7 -0.25 31.26 -15.97
C GLN A 7 -1.26 30.93 -17.07
N THR A 8 -0.77 30.44 -18.21
CA THR A 8 -1.60 30.06 -19.36
C THR A 8 -1.79 28.54 -19.35
N PHE A 9 -3.05 28.10 -19.44
CA PHE A 9 -3.43 26.70 -19.47
C PHE A 9 -3.89 26.31 -20.88
N GLU A 10 -3.45 25.14 -21.35
CA GLU A 10 -4.01 24.54 -22.56
C GLU A 10 -5.38 23.93 -22.21
N ILE A 11 -6.43 24.34 -22.93
CA ILE A 11 -7.81 23.92 -22.69
C ILE A 11 -8.26 23.05 -23.87
N PRO A 12 -8.57 21.76 -23.65
CA PRO A 12 -8.99 20.87 -24.73
C PRO A 12 -10.40 21.23 -25.22
N LYS A 13 -10.76 20.73 -26.41
CA LYS A 13 -12.13 20.90 -26.95
C LYS A 13 -13.14 20.02 -26.23
N THR A 14 -12.71 18.85 -25.76
CA THR A 14 -13.51 17.87 -25.03
C THR A 14 -12.83 17.50 -23.72
N CYS A 15 -13.61 17.08 -22.73
CA CYS A 15 -13.13 16.58 -21.46
C CYS A 15 -13.93 15.35 -21.01
N LYS A 16 -13.40 14.62 -20.04
CA LYS A 16 -14.09 13.45 -19.48
C LYS A 16 -15.22 13.88 -18.55
N ALA A 17 -16.34 13.16 -18.60
CA ALA A 17 -17.44 13.31 -17.67
C ALA A 17 -18.13 11.98 -17.37
N GLY A 18 -18.58 11.80 -16.13
CA GLY A 18 -19.58 10.81 -15.77
C GLY A 18 -20.96 11.27 -16.21
N VAL A 19 -21.41 10.72 -17.34
CA VAL A 19 -22.72 10.98 -17.94
C VAL A 19 -23.74 9.99 -17.38
N VAL A 20 -24.87 10.48 -16.91
CA VAL A 20 -25.97 9.66 -16.41
C VAL A 20 -26.72 9.05 -17.59
N VAL A 21 -26.85 7.73 -17.57
CA VAL A 21 -27.58 6.95 -18.57
C VAL A 21 -28.75 6.25 -17.90
N ASN A 22 -29.89 6.19 -18.59
CA ASN A 22 -31.14 5.58 -18.10
C ASN A 22 -31.63 6.15 -16.76
N GLU A 23 -31.72 7.49 -16.65
CA GLU A 23 -32.28 8.18 -15.48
C GLU A 23 -33.58 7.50 -14.98
N GLY A 24 -33.61 7.15 -13.69
CA GLY A 24 -34.62 6.29 -13.09
C GLY A 24 -34.00 5.17 -12.23
N PRO A 25 -34.78 4.16 -11.82
CA PRO A 25 -34.29 3.06 -10.97
C PRO A 25 -33.09 2.29 -11.54
N ASP A 26 -32.95 2.23 -12.86
CA ASP A 26 -31.92 1.48 -13.58
C ASP A 26 -30.75 2.35 -14.03
N PHE A 27 -30.62 3.56 -13.47
CA PHE A 27 -29.55 4.47 -13.87
C PHE A 27 -28.16 3.86 -13.64
N HIS A 28 -27.24 4.25 -14.51
CA HIS A 28 -25.80 4.06 -14.33
C HIS A 28 -25.04 5.27 -14.88
N VAL A 29 -23.78 5.41 -14.46
CA VAL A 29 -22.89 6.47 -14.93
C VAL A 29 -21.93 5.89 -15.95
N GLU A 30 -21.79 6.55 -17.10
CA GLU A 30 -20.81 6.21 -18.13
C GLU A 30 -19.78 7.33 -18.26
N VAL A 31 -18.50 6.97 -18.31
CA VAL A 31 -17.45 7.95 -18.60
C VAL A 31 -17.44 8.22 -20.10
N GLN A 32 -17.75 9.46 -20.50
CA GLN A 32 -17.81 9.89 -21.90
C GLN A 32 -16.95 11.15 -22.12
N ASP A 33 -16.48 11.33 -23.36
CA ASP A 33 -15.92 12.61 -23.80
C ASP A 33 -17.07 13.58 -24.14
N VAL A 34 -17.11 14.71 -23.46
CA VAL A 34 -18.11 15.76 -23.65
C VAL A 34 -17.43 17.09 -23.98
N PRO A 35 -18.10 18.03 -24.65
CA PRO A 35 -17.53 19.34 -24.91
C PRO A 35 -17.15 20.08 -23.62
N VAL A 36 -15.96 20.70 -23.61
CA VAL A 36 -15.59 21.67 -22.57
C VAL A 36 -16.50 22.88 -22.73
N PRO A 37 -17.16 23.35 -21.65
CA PRO A 37 -18.11 24.45 -21.77
C PRO A 37 -17.39 25.78 -22.05
N GLU A 38 -18.03 26.63 -22.84
CA GLU A 38 -17.61 28.01 -23.00
C GLU A 38 -18.00 28.83 -21.77
N ILE A 39 -17.16 29.81 -21.41
CA ILE A 39 -17.42 30.71 -20.28
C ILE A 39 -17.94 32.05 -20.77
N GLY A 40 -18.88 32.64 -20.03
CA GLY A 40 -19.31 34.00 -20.23
C GLY A 40 -18.29 35.04 -19.71
N PRO A 41 -18.58 36.33 -19.91
CA PRO A 41 -17.67 37.43 -19.55
C PRO A 41 -17.39 37.52 -18.05
N THR A 42 -18.31 37.07 -17.20
CA THR A 42 -18.21 37.13 -15.73
C THR A 42 -17.89 35.78 -15.08
N ASP A 43 -17.58 34.77 -15.88
CA ASP A 43 -17.46 33.39 -15.42
C ASP A 43 -16.00 32.95 -15.36
N VAL A 44 -15.74 31.92 -14.58
CA VAL A 44 -14.48 31.19 -14.55
C VAL A 44 -14.68 29.75 -15.01
N LEU A 45 -13.67 29.21 -15.69
CA LEU A 45 -13.58 27.80 -16.04
C LEU A 45 -12.70 27.12 -15.00
N ILE A 46 -13.25 26.13 -14.29
CA ILE A 46 -12.53 25.35 -13.29
C ILE A 46 -12.27 23.96 -13.88
N LYS A 47 -11.00 23.56 -13.92
CA LYS A 47 -10.60 22.17 -14.16
C LYS A 47 -10.62 21.45 -12.82
N LEU A 48 -11.59 20.56 -12.63
CA LEU A 48 -11.71 19.77 -11.42
C LEU A 48 -10.60 18.70 -11.37
N ASN A 49 -9.96 18.61 -10.23
CA ASN A 49 -9.06 17.51 -9.88
C ASN A 49 -9.86 16.37 -9.26
N ALA A 50 -10.87 16.69 -8.44
CA ALA A 50 -11.68 15.70 -7.77
C ALA A 50 -13.15 16.12 -7.66
N THR A 51 -14.03 15.13 -7.52
CA THR A 51 -15.43 15.32 -7.14
C THR A 51 -15.81 14.33 -6.06
N GLY A 52 -16.47 14.79 -5.00
CA GLY A 52 -17.17 13.90 -4.09
C GLY A 52 -18.39 13.26 -4.78
N ILE A 53 -18.87 12.17 -4.18
CA ILE A 53 -20.17 11.57 -4.51
C ILE A 53 -21.12 11.76 -3.33
N CYS A 54 -22.25 12.44 -3.57
CA CYS A 54 -23.26 12.71 -2.57
C CYS A 54 -24.51 11.85 -2.79
N HIS A 55 -25.21 11.51 -1.70
CA HIS A 55 -26.47 10.76 -1.81
C HIS A 55 -27.56 11.56 -2.54
N SER A 56 -27.52 12.90 -2.44
CA SER A 56 -28.40 13.80 -3.21
C SER A 56 -28.19 13.70 -4.72
N ASP A 57 -26.98 13.36 -5.19
CA ASP A 57 -26.76 13.07 -6.62
C ASP A 57 -27.52 11.82 -7.04
N LEU A 58 -27.59 10.80 -6.17
CA LEU A 58 -28.36 9.58 -6.43
C LEU A 58 -29.84 9.90 -6.61
N HIS A 59 -30.40 10.81 -5.83
CA HIS A 59 -31.81 11.20 -5.96
C HIS A 59 -32.12 11.88 -7.30
N PHE A 60 -31.20 12.71 -7.81
CA PHE A 60 -31.31 13.27 -9.16
C PHE A 60 -31.25 12.16 -10.21
N MET A 61 -30.31 11.22 -10.11
CA MET A 61 -30.16 10.13 -11.06
C MET A 61 -31.29 9.09 -11.00
N LEU A 62 -31.86 8.85 -9.82
CA LEU A 62 -33.01 7.97 -9.59
C LEU A 62 -34.33 8.62 -10.02
N ASN A 63 -34.36 9.96 -10.14
CA ASN A 63 -35.56 10.75 -10.37
C ASN A 63 -36.67 10.37 -9.38
N ASP A 64 -36.34 10.36 -8.08
CA ASP A 64 -37.24 9.96 -7.00
C ASP A 64 -37.69 11.12 -6.10
N TRP A 65 -37.31 12.35 -6.44
CA TRP A 65 -37.81 13.59 -5.87
C TRP A 65 -38.90 14.23 -6.71
N ASN A 66 -39.73 15.08 -6.08
CA ASN A 66 -40.78 15.83 -6.76
C ASN A 66 -40.22 17.10 -7.45
N VAL A 67 -39.21 16.91 -8.29
CA VAL A 67 -38.57 17.94 -9.13
C VAL A 67 -38.54 17.45 -10.58
N PRO A 68 -38.38 18.34 -11.58
CA PRO A 68 -38.19 17.89 -12.96
C PRO A 68 -36.96 16.97 -13.09
N LYS A 69 -37.00 16.05 -14.06
CA LYS A 69 -35.85 15.20 -14.40
C LYS A 69 -34.65 16.04 -14.80
N MET A 70 -33.44 15.58 -14.47
CA MET A 70 -32.22 16.26 -14.90
C MET A 70 -32.11 16.31 -16.43
N SER A 71 -32.53 15.23 -17.10
CA SER A 71 -32.52 15.14 -18.57
C SER A 71 -33.52 16.08 -19.24
N ASP A 72 -34.69 16.31 -18.63
CA ASP A 72 -35.69 17.29 -19.12
C ASP A 72 -35.16 18.73 -19.06
N LEU A 73 -34.21 19.00 -18.16
CA LEU A 73 -33.53 20.29 -18.01
C LEU A 73 -32.25 20.40 -18.86
N GLY A 74 -31.89 19.35 -19.61
CA GLY A 74 -30.71 19.32 -20.46
C GLY A 74 -29.40 18.97 -19.73
N THR A 75 -29.47 18.60 -18.45
CA THR A 75 -28.32 18.20 -17.64
C THR A 75 -27.98 16.74 -17.90
N LYS A 76 -26.69 16.45 -18.12
CA LYS A 76 -26.20 15.08 -18.39
C LYS A 76 -25.29 14.55 -17.29
N CYS A 77 -24.60 15.44 -16.60
CA CYS A 77 -23.64 15.07 -15.56
C CYS A 77 -24.20 15.48 -14.21
N ALA A 78 -24.33 14.55 -13.27
CA ALA A 78 -24.67 14.85 -11.87
C ALA A 78 -23.44 15.41 -11.11
N GLY A 79 -23.51 15.47 -9.77
CA GLY A 79 -22.40 15.90 -8.93
C GLY A 79 -22.48 17.36 -8.52
N HIS A 80 -22.15 17.67 -7.28
CA HIS A 80 -22.21 19.05 -6.79
C HIS A 80 -21.16 19.40 -5.73
N GLU A 81 -20.04 18.68 -5.74
CA GLU A 81 -19.00 18.82 -4.71
C GLU A 81 -17.59 18.61 -5.30
N GLY A 82 -17.22 19.52 -6.20
CA GLY A 82 -15.95 19.49 -6.93
C GLY A 82 -14.86 20.38 -6.31
N SER A 83 -13.61 20.02 -6.55
CA SER A 83 -12.42 20.81 -6.20
C SER A 83 -11.41 20.78 -7.35
N GLY A 84 -10.73 21.90 -7.59
CA GLY A 84 -9.70 21.98 -8.62
C GLY A 84 -9.13 23.38 -8.82
N VAL A 85 -8.75 23.71 -10.05
CA VAL A 85 -7.99 24.91 -10.39
C VAL A 85 -8.72 25.73 -11.45
N ILE A 86 -8.77 27.04 -11.27
CA ILE A 86 -9.23 27.98 -12.29
C ILE A 86 -8.23 27.97 -13.45
N VAL A 87 -8.68 27.65 -14.66
CA VAL A 87 -7.83 27.56 -15.86
C VAL A 87 -8.11 28.65 -16.88
N LYS A 88 -9.28 29.30 -16.80
CA LYS A 88 -9.68 30.42 -17.66
C LYS A 88 -10.62 31.35 -16.91
N VAL A 89 -10.56 32.63 -17.22
CA VAL A 89 -11.49 33.65 -16.70
C VAL A 89 -12.06 34.48 -17.84
N GLY A 90 -13.31 34.92 -17.69
CA GLY A 90 -13.96 35.86 -18.59
C GLY A 90 -13.33 37.25 -18.54
N ASP A 91 -13.59 38.07 -19.56
CA ASP A 91 -12.99 39.40 -19.73
C ASP A 91 -13.47 40.44 -18.70
N GLN A 92 -14.55 40.16 -17.97
CA GLN A 92 -15.10 41.00 -16.90
C GLN A 92 -14.85 40.45 -15.49
N VAL A 93 -14.12 39.35 -15.35
CA VAL A 93 -13.66 38.82 -14.06
C VAL A 93 -12.58 39.74 -13.49
N LYS A 94 -12.68 40.11 -12.21
CA LYS A 94 -11.83 41.15 -11.60
C LYS A 94 -10.91 40.65 -10.49
N ASN A 95 -11.36 39.68 -9.71
CA ASN A 95 -10.75 39.22 -8.47
C ASN A 95 -10.16 37.81 -8.58
N LEU A 96 -10.60 37.03 -9.56
CA LEU A 96 -10.12 35.67 -9.79
C LEU A 96 -9.18 35.61 -10.99
N LYS A 97 -8.16 34.76 -10.92
CA LYS A 97 -7.18 34.55 -11.99
C LYS A 97 -6.87 33.06 -12.19
N PRO A 98 -6.43 32.66 -13.40
CA PRO A 98 -5.94 31.31 -13.62
C PRO A 98 -4.84 30.91 -12.62
N GLY A 99 -4.85 29.65 -12.18
CA GLY A 99 -3.94 29.08 -11.18
C GLY A 99 -4.49 29.08 -9.75
N MET A 100 -5.53 29.87 -9.45
CA MET A 100 -6.18 29.83 -8.13
C MET A 100 -6.99 28.55 -7.95
N ARG A 101 -6.98 27.96 -6.75
CA ARG A 101 -7.77 26.78 -6.42
C ARG A 101 -9.20 27.17 -6.05
N ALA A 102 -10.17 26.44 -6.57
CA ALA A 102 -11.59 26.75 -6.42
C ALA A 102 -12.46 25.50 -6.32
N GLY A 103 -13.59 25.64 -5.62
CA GLY A 103 -14.56 24.58 -5.41
C GLY A 103 -15.88 24.81 -6.15
N TYR A 104 -16.60 23.71 -6.42
CA TYR A 104 -17.91 23.67 -7.05
C TYR A 104 -18.95 23.10 -6.07
N LYS A 105 -20.04 23.83 -5.85
CA LYS A 105 -20.99 23.64 -4.74
C LYS A 105 -22.38 23.22 -5.24
N PRO A 106 -23.30 22.77 -4.34
CA PRO A 106 -24.72 22.51 -4.65
C PRO A 106 -25.46 23.64 -5.38
N ILE A 107 -25.05 24.89 -5.11
CA ILE A 107 -25.60 26.08 -5.75
C ILE A 107 -24.50 26.68 -6.63
N GLN A 108 -24.76 26.79 -7.93
CA GLN A 108 -23.84 27.45 -8.88
C GLN A 108 -23.96 28.96 -8.79
N ASP A 109 -25.18 29.46 -8.63
CA ASP A 109 -25.49 30.89 -8.64
C ASP A 109 -26.82 31.19 -7.97
N THR A 110 -27.02 32.46 -7.61
CA THR A 110 -28.26 32.98 -7.05
C THR A 110 -28.55 34.38 -7.60
N CYS A 111 -29.72 34.96 -7.30
CA CYS A 111 -30.04 36.30 -7.80
C CYS A 111 -29.22 37.45 -7.15
N GLY A 112 -28.57 37.20 -6.00
CA GLY A 112 -27.80 38.21 -5.26
C GLY A 112 -28.59 39.40 -4.70
N ALA A 113 -29.91 39.45 -4.90
CA ALA A 113 -30.72 40.65 -4.67
C ALA A 113 -31.94 40.44 -3.77
N CYS A 114 -32.48 39.21 -3.65
CA CYS A 114 -33.63 38.95 -2.78
C CYS A 114 -33.23 39.00 -1.30
N GLU A 115 -34.23 39.01 -0.41
CA GLU A 115 -33.99 39.06 1.04
C GLU A 115 -33.13 37.88 1.53
N LEU A 116 -33.34 36.69 0.98
CA LEU A 116 -32.61 35.47 1.34
C LEU A 116 -31.14 35.56 0.94
N CYS A 117 -30.86 36.07 -0.27
CA CYS A 117 -29.48 36.30 -0.71
C CYS A 117 -28.74 37.35 0.12
N ARG A 118 -29.47 38.25 0.79
CA ARG A 118 -28.89 39.35 1.57
C ARG A 118 -28.75 39.04 3.06
N ASN A 119 -29.35 37.96 3.54
CA ASN A 119 -29.37 37.61 4.96
C ASN A 119 -28.66 36.27 5.28
N GLY A 120 -27.84 35.75 4.35
CA GLY A 120 -27.07 34.51 4.55
C GLY A 120 -27.87 33.23 4.33
N ASN A 121 -29.06 33.32 3.72
CA ASN A 121 -29.91 32.18 3.33
C ASN A 121 -29.99 32.04 1.81
N GLU A 122 -28.94 32.44 1.09
CA GLU A 122 -28.91 32.46 -0.37
C GLU A 122 -29.19 31.09 -1.01
N CYS A 123 -28.90 30.00 -0.30
CA CYS A 123 -29.21 28.64 -0.74
C CYS A 123 -30.72 28.36 -0.90
N TYR A 124 -31.59 29.15 -0.27
CA TYR A 124 -33.04 29.10 -0.42
C TYR A 124 -33.59 30.07 -1.47
N CYS A 125 -32.72 30.75 -2.23
CA CYS A 125 -33.16 31.65 -3.28
C CYS A 125 -34.05 30.93 -4.30
N ALA A 126 -35.25 31.47 -4.59
CA ALA A 126 -36.13 30.92 -5.61
C ALA A 126 -35.54 30.95 -7.04
N LYS A 127 -34.43 31.68 -7.23
CA LYS A 127 -33.65 31.73 -8.48
C LYS A 127 -32.27 31.07 -8.32
N ALA A 128 -32.10 30.20 -7.32
CA ALA A 128 -30.88 29.42 -7.16
C ALA A 128 -30.74 28.45 -8.34
N VAL A 129 -29.52 28.33 -8.86
CA VAL A 129 -29.18 27.40 -9.93
C VAL A 129 -28.54 26.16 -9.29
N LEU A 130 -29.22 25.02 -9.39
CA LEU A 130 -28.80 23.76 -8.76
C LEU A 130 -27.85 22.99 -9.68
N THR A 131 -26.66 22.69 -9.17
CA THR A 131 -25.65 21.89 -9.89
C THR A 131 -26.04 20.41 -9.91
N GLY A 132 -25.80 19.75 -11.04
CA GLY A 132 -26.19 18.35 -11.25
C GLY A 132 -27.69 18.13 -11.53
N LEU A 133 -28.51 19.19 -11.46
CA LEU A 133 -29.95 19.15 -11.83
C LEU A 133 -30.28 20.12 -12.96
N MET A 134 -30.04 21.42 -12.77
CA MET A 134 -30.38 22.48 -13.74
C MET A 134 -29.22 22.78 -14.72
N VAL A 135 -28.00 22.42 -14.31
CA VAL A 135 -26.77 22.55 -15.08
C VAL A 135 -25.89 21.35 -14.81
N ASP A 136 -24.98 21.03 -15.74
CA ASP A 136 -23.98 19.97 -15.55
C ASP A 136 -23.22 20.15 -14.24
N GLY A 137 -23.14 19.06 -13.48
CA GLY A 137 -22.51 18.97 -12.19
C GLY A 137 -21.02 18.62 -12.20
N SER A 138 -20.46 18.42 -11.01
CA SER A 138 -19.03 18.11 -10.80
C SER A 138 -18.59 16.73 -11.30
N TYR A 139 -19.48 15.89 -11.84
CA TYR A 139 -19.07 14.65 -12.51
C TYR A 139 -18.39 14.92 -13.86
N LYS A 140 -18.26 16.19 -14.26
CA LYS A 140 -17.57 16.67 -15.45
C LYS A 140 -16.26 17.37 -15.09
N GLN A 141 -15.17 17.04 -15.79
CA GLN A 141 -13.82 17.54 -15.47
C GLN A 141 -13.64 19.06 -15.63
N TYR A 142 -14.43 19.71 -16.50
CA TYR A 142 -14.39 21.16 -16.69
C TYR A 142 -15.77 21.75 -16.48
N ILE A 143 -15.89 22.66 -15.50
CA ILE A 143 -17.16 23.29 -15.12
C ILE A 143 -17.05 24.82 -15.17
N VAL A 144 -18.21 25.45 -15.39
CA VAL A 144 -18.35 26.92 -15.37
C VAL A 144 -18.84 27.34 -14.00
N SER A 145 -18.28 28.40 -13.44
CA SER A 145 -18.77 29.01 -12.21
C SER A 145 -18.72 30.54 -12.33
N PRO A 146 -19.80 31.27 -12.00
CA PRO A 146 -19.76 32.73 -11.96
C PRO A 146 -18.73 33.22 -10.94
N GLU A 147 -17.95 34.25 -11.27
CA GLU A 147 -16.94 34.82 -10.35
C GLU A 147 -17.56 35.10 -8.97
N ARG A 148 -18.73 35.73 -8.95
CA ARG A 148 -19.41 36.18 -7.73
C ARG A 148 -19.78 35.07 -6.76
N TYR A 149 -19.87 33.82 -7.22
CA TYR A 149 -20.33 32.69 -6.42
C TYR A 149 -19.28 31.57 -6.32
N THR A 150 -18.11 31.75 -6.92
CA THR A 150 -16.99 30.81 -6.84
C THR A 150 -16.34 30.88 -5.46
N THR A 151 -16.14 29.73 -4.81
CA THR A 151 -15.40 29.64 -3.53
C THR A 151 -13.95 29.29 -3.79
N LEU A 152 -13.02 30.05 -3.21
CA LEU A 152 -11.60 29.75 -3.24
C LEU A 152 -11.25 28.71 -2.18
N ILE A 153 -10.39 27.76 -2.55
CA ILE A 153 -9.86 26.76 -1.62
C ILE A 153 -8.55 27.33 -1.05
N PRO A 154 -8.43 27.48 0.29
CA PRO A 154 -7.21 28.00 0.89
C PRO A 154 -6.05 27.00 0.78
N ASP A 155 -4.83 27.53 0.81
CA ASP A 155 -3.62 26.71 0.86
C ASP A 155 -3.62 25.80 2.09
N GLY A 156 -3.08 24.58 1.93
CA GLY A 156 -3.02 23.57 2.99
C GLY A 156 -4.28 22.71 3.14
N VAL A 157 -5.34 22.95 2.36
CA VAL A 157 -6.48 22.03 2.27
C VAL A 157 -6.33 21.17 1.02
N ASP A 158 -6.26 19.86 1.16
CA ASP A 158 -6.19 18.91 0.04
C ASP A 158 -7.48 18.88 -0.80
N ASP A 159 -7.39 18.61 -2.11
CA ASP A 159 -8.54 18.63 -3.02
C ASP A 159 -9.56 17.53 -2.69
N TYR A 160 -9.13 16.35 -2.23
CA TYR A 160 -10.02 15.26 -1.86
C TYR A 160 -10.78 15.54 -0.56
N ILE A 161 -10.29 16.46 0.28
CA ILE A 161 -11.03 17.03 1.42
C ILE A 161 -11.93 18.18 0.95
N ALA A 162 -11.39 19.08 0.12
CA ALA A 162 -12.06 20.30 -0.30
C ALA A 162 -13.35 20.03 -1.09
N GLY A 163 -13.36 19.04 -1.97
CA GLY A 163 -14.56 18.64 -2.73
C GLY A 163 -15.73 18.32 -1.80
N PRO A 164 -15.64 17.29 -0.94
CA PRO A 164 -16.64 16.99 0.08
C PRO A 164 -17.01 18.16 1.01
N ILE A 165 -16.12 19.12 1.25
CA ILE A 165 -16.45 20.31 2.04
C ILE A 165 -17.49 21.19 1.35
N MET A 166 -17.49 21.25 0.02
CA MET A 166 -18.42 22.07 -0.76
C MET A 166 -19.89 21.68 -0.54
N CYS A 167 -20.16 20.45 -0.13
CA CYS A 167 -21.50 19.96 0.18
C CYS A 167 -21.58 19.38 1.59
N SER A 168 -21.00 18.21 1.85
CA SER A 168 -21.33 17.43 3.04
C SER A 168 -20.90 18.12 4.33
N ALA A 169 -19.70 18.69 4.39
CA ALA A 169 -19.19 19.30 5.62
C ALA A 169 -19.85 20.66 5.89
N SER A 170 -20.02 21.48 4.85
CA SER A 170 -20.67 22.79 5.00
C SER A 170 -22.15 22.65 5.32
N THR A 171 -22.83 21.65 4.77
CA THR A 171 -24.25 21.35 5.07
C THR A 171 -24.43 21.03 6.55
N ILE A 172 -23.65 20.08 7.08
CA ILE A 172 -23.78 19.70 8.49
C ILE A 172 -23.30 20.81 9.44
N TYR A 173 -22.32 21.62 9.02
CA TYR A 173 -21.92 22.83 9.75
C TYR A 173 -23.08 23.82 9.85
N THR A 174 -23.78 24.11 8.75
CA THR A 174 -24.96 24.99 8.76
C THR A 174 -26.04 24.45 9.70
N SER A 175 -26.31 23.14 9.68
CA SER A 175 -27.26 22.53 10.63
C SER A 175 -26.85 22.68 12.09
N ILE A 176 -25.56 22.44 12.40
CA ILE A 176 -25.04 22.61 13.77
C ILE A 176 -25.16 24.07 14.20
N LYS A 177 -24.75 25.02 13.35
CA LYS A 177 -24.87 26.46 13.59
C LYS A 177 -26.33 26.88 13.84
N GLU A 178 -27.26 26.43 13.00
CA GLU A 178 -28.69 26.81 13.10
C GLU A 178 -29.42 26.12 14.26
N SER A 179 -28.92 24.99 14.73
CA SER A 179 -29.44 24.34 15.94
C SER A 179 -29.29 25.22 17.20
N GLN A 180 -28.33 26.15 17.18
CA GLN A 180 -27.95 27.03 18.29
C GLN A 180 -27.50 26.28 19.56
N LEU A 181 -27.06 25.02 19.41
CA LEU A 181 -26.40 24.28 20.48
C LEU A 181 -25.16 25.02 20.97
N GLN A 182 -24.89 24.92 22.26
CA GLN A 182 -23.76 25.54 22.95
C GLN A 182 -22.67 24.51 23.25
N PRO A 183 -21.39 24.90 23.37
CA PRO A 183 -20.34 24.00 23.83
C PRO A 183 -20.74 23.25 25.11
N GLY A 184 -20.56 21.93 25.12
CA GLY A 184 -21.02 21.03 26.17
C GLY A 184 -22.37 20.36 25.88
N ASP A 185 -23.17 20.86 24.94
CA ASP A 185 -24.44 20.24 24.56
C ASP A 185 -24.23 18.93 23.81
N TRP A 186 -25.16 17.99 24.03
CA TRP A 186 -25.22 16.69 23.37
C TRP A 186 -25.78 16.77 21.94
N ALA A 187 -24.97 16.34 20.97
CA ALA A 187 -25.30 16.26 19.56
C ALA A 187 -25.31 14.79 19.10
N VAL A 188 -26.48 14.27 18.72
CA VAL A 188 -26.68 12.88 18.30
C VAL A 188 -26.77 12.80 16.78
N PHE A 189 -26.00 11.90 16.17
CA PHE A 189 -25.90 11.73 14.72
C PHE A 189 -26.36 10.33 14.29
N PRO A 190 -27.65 10.11 13.98
CA PRO A 190 -28.06 8.91 13.25
C PRO A 190 -27.54 8.97 11.80
N GLY A 191 -26.79 7.92 11.43
CA GLY A 191 -26.01 7.87 10.18
C GLY A 191 -24.55 8.36 10.34
N ALA A 192 -24.02 8.34 11.56
CA ALA A 192 -22.71 8.93 11.89
C ALA A 192 -21.52 8.33 11.13
N GLY A 193 -21.59 7.09 10.65
CA GLY A 193 -20.50 6.47 9.89
C GLY A 193 -20.56 6.78 8.38
N GLY A 194 -21.61 7.47 7.93
CA GLY A 194 -21.71 8.00 6.57
C GLY A 194 -20.99 9.34 6.40
N GLY A 195 -20.91 9.82 5.17
CA GLY A 195 -20.15 11.01 4.80
C GLY A 195 -20.48 12.29 5.57
N VAL A 196 -21.75 12.69 5.54
CA VAL A 196 -22.25 13.90 6.23
C VAL A 196 -22.18 13.71 7.74
N GLY A 197 -22.63 12.55 8.23
CA GLY A 197 -22.66 12.23 9.66
C GLY A 197 -21.26 12.30 10.30
N LEU A 198 -20.26 11.70 9.66
CA LEU A 198 -18.91 11.63 10.19
C LEU A 198 -18.22 13.00 10.21
N GLN A 199 -18.48 13.86 9.22
CA GLN A 199 -18.06 15.27 9.26
C GLN A 199 -18.81 16.05 10.34
N GLY A 200 -20.08 15.73 10.57
CA GLY A 200 -20.88 16.27 11.67
C GLY A 200 -20.28 15.97 13.04
N VAL A 201 -19.85 14.73 13.26
CA VAL A 201 -19.16 14.33 14.51
C VAL A 201 -17.87 15.14 14.70
N GLN A 202 -17.05 15.30 13.64
CA GLN A 202 -15.82 16.08 13.70
C GLN A 202 -16.08 17.56 14.00
N LEU A 203 -17.05 18.16 13.32
CA LEU A 203 -17.41 19.57 13.49
C LEU A 203 -18.04 19.82 14.85
N ALA A 204 -18.91 18.92 15.33
CA ALA A 204 -19.47 18.98 16.67
C ALA A 204 -18.36 19.03 17.72
N LYS A 205 -17.39 18.11 17.66
CA LYS A 205 -16.22 18.11 18.53
C LYS A 205 -15.40 19.40 18.40
N ALA A 206 -15.13 19.85 17.18
CA ALA A 206 -14.36 21.07 16.92
C ALA A 206 -15.06 22.34 17.41
N MET A 207 -16.38 22.33 17.49
CA MET A 207 -17.23 23.40 18.03
C MET A 207 -17.50 23.24 19.54
N GLY A 208 -16.93 22.23 20.18
CA GLY A 208 -17.05 21.97 21.62
C GLY A 208 -18.33 21.25 22.04
N LEU A 209 -19.09 20.68 21.10
CA LEU A 209 -20.25 19.84 21.36
C LEU A 209 -19.84 18.40 21.68
N ARG A 210 -20.73 17.68 22.36
CA ARG A 210 -20.52 16.28 22.79
C ARG A 210 -21.22 15.35 21.81
N ALA A 211 -20.46 14.75 20.91
CA ALA A 211 -21.02 13.97 19.81
C ALA A 211 -21.32 12.52 20.21
N VAL A 212 -22.51 12.03 19.86
CA VAL A 212 -22.91 10.62 19.95
C VAL A 212 -23.19 10.09 18.55
N ALA A 213 -22.51 9.03 18.17
CA ALA A 213 -22.64 8.38 16.87
C ALA A 213 -23.64 7.22 16.94
N ILE A 214 -24.58 7.16 16.01
CA ILE A 214 -25.47 6.00 15.82
C ILE A 214 -25.25 5.47 14.40
N ASP A 215 -24.68 4.27 14.29
CA ASP A 215 -24.52 3.52 13.05
C ASP A 215 -24.34 2.02 13.37
N THR A 216 -23.86 1.18 12.45
CA THR A 216 -23.57 -0.24 12.71
C THR A 216 -22.28 -0.68 12.03
N GLY A 217 -21.62 -1.70 12.59
CA GLY A 217 -20.38 -2.26 12.06
C GLY A 217 -19.11 -1.68 12.69
N GLU A 218 -18.07 -2.53 12.85
CA GLU A 218 -16.85 -2.17 13.58
C GLU A 218 -16.00 -1.11 12.84
N GLU A 219 -15.98 -1.10 11.51
CA GLU A 219 -15.26 -0.09 10.72
C GLU A 219 -15.81 1.32 10.99
N LYS A 220 -17.13 1.49 10.88
CA LYS A 220 -17.81 2.76 11.16
C LYS A 220 -17.69 3.15 12.62
N LYS A 221 -17.77 2.19 13.55
CA LYS A 221 -17.53 2.43 14.98
C LYS A 221 -16.13 3.00 15.23
N LYS A 222 -15.11 2.37 14.67
CA LYS A 222 -13.72 2.82 14.76
C LYS A 222 -13.58 4.24 14.19
N LEU A 223 -14.10 4.48 12.99
CA LEU A 223 -14.09 5.80 12.36
C LEU A 223 -14.77 6.87 13.21
N CYS A 224 -15.98 6.62 13.73
CA CYS A 224 -16.70 7.59 14.54
C CYS A 224 -15.98 7.92 15.85
N LEU A 225 -15.40 6.92 16.53
CA LEU A 225 -14.72 7.11 17.82
C LEU A 225 -13.31 7.71 17.65
N GLU A 226 -12.47 7.10 16.81
CA GLU A 226 -11.04 7.46 16.68
C GLU A 226 -10.81 8.68 15.78
N THR A 227 -11.48 8.71 14.62
CA THR A 227 -11.31 9.79 13.63
C THR A 227 -12.30 10.92 13.87
N GLY A 228 -13.59 10.58 14.02
CA GLY A 228 -14.69 11.51 14.25
C GLY A 228 -14.61 12.19 15.62
N GLY A 229 -14.20 11.44 16.64
CA GLY A 229 -14.14 11.91 18.01
C GLY A 229 -15.48 11.91 18.74
N ALA A 230 -16.41 11.04 18.36
CA ALA A 230 -17.61 10.78 19.14
C ALA A 230 -17.25 10.28 20.54
N GLU A 231 -17.98 10.72 21.56
CA GLU A 231 -17.83 10.22 22.94
C GLU A 231 -18.45 8.83 23.10
N HIS A 232 -19.52 8.55 22.34
CA HIS A 232 -20.23 7.28 22.37
C HIS A 232 -20.59 6.82 20.97
N PHE A 233 -20.58 5.50 20.77
CA PHE A 233 -21.08 4.85 19.56
C PHE A 233 -22.17 3.84 19.94
N ILE A 234 -23.36 4.01 19.37
CA ILE A 234 -24.53 3.16 19.58
C ILE A 234 -24.72 2.32 18.32
N ASP A 235 -24.48 1.02 18.44
CA ASP A 235 -24.71 0.08 17.35
C ASP A 235 -26.18 -0.31 17.29
N PHE A 236 -26.93 0.26 16.35
CA PHE A 236 -28.39 0.05 16.25
C PHE A 236 -28.77 -1.40 15.92
N LYS A 237 -27.84 -2.26 15.51
CA LYS A 237 -28.08 -3.71 15.33
C LYS A 237 -27.84 -4.53 16.60
N LYS A 238 -27.10 -3.98 17.57
CA LYS A 238 -26.74 -4.67 18.82
C LYS A 238 -27.55 -4.18 20.02
N VAL A 239 -28.13 -2.99 19.92
CA VAL A 239 -28.95 -2.38 20.97
C VAL A 239 -30.42 -2.58 20.63
N GLU A 240 -31.18 -3.12 21.58
CA GLU A 240 -32.62 -3.42 21.42
C GLU A 240 -33.45 -2.13 21.29
N ASN A 241 -33.21 -1.14 22.17
CA ASN A 241 -33.85 0.17 22.10
C ASN A 241 -32.81 1.29 22.02
N VAL A 242 -32.62 1.81 20.81
CA VAL A 242 -31.68 2.90 20.53
C VAL A 242 -32.04 4.17 21.28
N ALA A 243 -33.32 4.48 21.47
CA ALA A 243 -33.75 5.70 22.14
C ALA A 243 -33.41 5.69 23.63
N ASP A 244 -33.64 4.57 24.31
CA ASP A 244 -33.28 4.40 25.72
C ASP A 244 -31.76 4.53 25.91
N GLU A 245 -30.98 3.95 24.99
CA GLU A 245 -29.53 4.04 25.03
C GLU A 245 -29.02 5.47 24.79
N VAL A 246 -29.62 6.21 23.85
CA VAL A 246 -29.34 7.64 23.65
C VAL A 246 -29.64 8.43 24.92
N VAL A 247 -30.80 8.20 25.55
CA VAL A 247 -31.16 8.86 26.82
C VAL A 247 -30.14 8.53 27.89
N ARG A 248 -29.72 7.25 28.02
CA ARG A 248 -28.74 6.80 29.00
C ARG A 248 -27.39 7.50 28.85
N VAL A 249 -26.85 7.58 27.63
CA VAL A 249 -25.53 8.21 27.40
C VAL A 249 -25.60 9.74 27.44
N CYS A 250 -26.73 10.34 27.08
CA CYS A 250 -26.97 11.77 27.19
C CYS A 250 -27.52 12.17 28.58
N ASP A 251 -26.74 11.88 29.62
CA ASP A 251 -26.98 12.19 31.04
C ASP A 251 -28.29 11.64 31.65
N GLY A 252 -28.88 10.60 31.06
CA GLY A 252 -30.19 10.06 31.48
C GLY A 252 -31.38 10.93 31.08
N ILE A 253 -31.20 11.96 30.26
CA ILE A 253 -32.26 12.92 29.88
C ILE A 253 -32.57 12.88 28.37
N GLY A 254 -31.55 12.76 27.51
CA GLY A 254 -31.69 12.76 26.03
C GLY A 254 -30.92 13.87 25.32
N ALA A 255 -30.94 13.90 23.99
CA ALA A 255 -30.13 14.81 23.18
C ALA A 255 -30.57 16.28 23.27
N HIS A 256 -29.62 17.22 23.16
CA HIS A 256 -29.94 18.63 22.91
C HIS A 256 -30.24 18.85 21.43
N GLY A 257 -29.48 18.20 20.54
CA GLY A 257 -29.69 18.20 19.10
C GLY A 257 -29.57 16.80 18.51
N VAL A 258 -30.49 16.46 17.59
CA VAL A 258 -30.45 15.22 16.81
C VAL A 258 -30.31 15.60 15.34
N PHE A 259 -29.19 15.27 14.72
CA PHE A 259 -28.83 15.65 13.35
C PHE A 259 -29.07 14.48 12.40
N VAL A 260 -30.23 14.47 11.75
CA VAL A 260 -30.71 13.31 10.99
C VAL A 260 -30.04 13.23 9.62
N THR A 261 -29.02 12.39 9.52
CA THR A 261 -28.31 12.12 8.25
C THR A 261 -28.70 10.78 7.62
N ALA A 262 -29.17 9.81 8.42
CA ALA A 262 -29.80 8.58 7.94
C ALA A 262 -31.34 8.73 7.87
N ILE A 263 -31.89 8.79 6.66
CA ILE A 263 -33.31 9.10 6.41
C ILE A 263 -34.28 8.11 7.06
N GLN A 264 -33.86 6.86 7.28
CA GLN A 264 -34.69 5.80 7.87
C GLN A 264 -34.98 6.05 9.35
N THR A 265 -34.25 6.98 9.98
CA THR A 265 -34.41 7.33 11.39
C THR A 265 -35.40 8.47 11.62
N TYR A 266 -35.95 9.08 10.56
CA TYR A 266 -36.97 10.13 10.72
C TYR A 266 -38.13 9.72 11.62
N PRO A 267 -38.76 8.54 11.49
CA PRO A 267 -39.87 8.13 12.35
C PRO A 267 -39.51 8.07 13.84
N THR A 268 -38.24 7.86 14.20
CA THR A 268 -37.80 7.66 15.58
C THR A 268 -36.96 8.81 16.14
N SER A 269 -36.54 9.78 15.33
CA SER A 269 -35.54 10.78 15.72
C SER A 269 -35.99 11.69 16.89
N LEU A 270 -37.28 11.96 17.03
CA LEU A 270 -37.83 12.71 18.17
C LEU A 270 -37.64 11.99 19.51
N THR A 271 -37.64 10.65 19.50
CA THR A 271 -37.48 9.86 20.72
C THR A 271 -36.08 10.02 21.32
N TYR A 272 -35.08 10.33 20.50
CA TYR A 272 -33.69 10.57 20.92
C TYR A 272 -33.54 11.86 21.75
N LEU A 273 -34.50 12.78 21.69
CA LEU A 273 -34.55 13.95 22.58
C LEU A 273 -34.90 13.58 24.02
N GLY A 274 -35.52 12.42 24.24
CA GLY A 274 -36.00 12.00 25.56
C GLY A 274 -36.84 13.09 26.24
N SER A 275 -36.53 13.38 27.49
CA SER A 275 -37.17 14.42 28.30
C SER A 275 -36.48 15.78 28.23
N ARG A 276 -35.50 15.97 27.32
CA ARG A 276 -34.75 17.23 27.20
C ARG A 276 -35.69 18.37 26.81
N VAL A 277 -35.76 19.38 27.69
CA VAL A 277 -36.50 20.61 27.42
C VAL A 277 -35.68 21.47 26.43
N GLY A 278 -36.32 21.95 25.37
CA GLY A 278 -35.65 22.74 24.33
C GLY A 278 -34.90 21.92 23.28
N GLY A 279 -34.96 20.59 23.35
CA GLY A 279 -34.29 19.70 22.39
C GLY A 279 -34.80 19.88 20.95
N ARG A 280 -33.91 19.66 19.97
CA ARG A 280 -34.20 19.90 18.56
C ARG A 280 -33.83 18.73 17.66
N VAL A 281 -34.71 18.39 16.72
CA VAL A 281 -34.37 17.54 15.59
C VAL A 281 -34.03 18.41 14.38
N MET A 282 -32.87 18.20 13.80
CA MET A 282 -32.40 18.85 12.58
C MET A 282 -32.56 17.88 11.40
N CYS A 283 -33.47 18.20 10.47
CA CYS A 283 -33.73 17.42 9.27
C CYS A 283 -32.73 17.82 8.17
N ILE A 284 -31.92 16.86 7.73
CA ILE A 284 -30.79 17.10 6.82
C ILE A 284 -30.83 16.11 5.64
N GLY A 285 -30.85 14.81 5.93
CA GLY A 285 -30.96 13.78 4.90
C GLY A 285 -32.28 13.89 4.17
N LEU A 286 -32.27 13.87 2.84
CA LEU A 286 -33.49 14.03 2.04
C LEU A 286 -34.01 12.66 1.58
N PRO A 287 -35.17 12.18 2.03
CA PRO A 287 -35.73 10.91 1.60
C PRO A 287 -36.35 11.02 0.18
N PRO A 288 -36.56 9.89 -0.52
CA PRO A 288 -37.41 9.88 -1.71
C PRO A 288 -38.80 10.44 -1.40
N ALA A 289 -39.45 11.07 -2.37
CA ALA A 289 -40.67 11.84 -2.16
C ALA A 289 -41.78 10.99 -1.48
N GLY A 290 -42.23 11.44 -0.30
CA GLY A 290 -43.33 10.81 0.43
C GLY A 290 -43.00 9.49 1.14
N THR A 291 -41.73 9.06 1.19
CA THR A 291 -41.37 7.75 1.77
C THR A 291 -41.08 7.73 3.26
N GLN A 292 -40.72 8.88 3.85
CA GLN A 292 -40.45 9.01 5.28
C GLN A 292 -41.34 10.09 5.88
N HIS A 293 -41.84 9.81 7.09
CA HIS A 293 -42.74 10.70 7.83
C HIS A 293 -42.30 10.74 9.30
N MET A 294 -42.57 11.86 9.97
CA MET A 294 -42.36 11.99 11.41
C MET A 294 -43.72 12.13 12.08
N ASP A 295 -44.02 11.23 13.02
CA ASP A 295 -45.18 11.41 13.89
C ASP A 295 -44.82 12.38 15.02
N VAL A 296 -45.70 13.34 15.29
CA VAL A 296 -45.43 14.44 16.22
C VAL A 296 -46.58 14.52 17.22
N ASP A 297 -46.28 14.28 18.49
CA ASP A 297 -47.19 14.57 19.59
C ASP A 297 -47.12 16.07 19.94
N PRO A 298 -48.19 16.86 19.69
CA PRO A 298 -48.19 18.27 20.00
C PRO A 298 -48.01 18.56 21.50
N THR A 299 -48.49 17.66 22.37
CA THR A 299 -48.37 17.85 23.81
C THR A 299 -46.93 17.70 24.26
N GLN A 300 -46.20 16.70 23.74
CA GLN A 300 -44.75 16.57 23.97
C GLN A 300 -44.00 17.82 23.50
N MET A 301 -44.29 18.30 22.28
CA MET A 301 -43.64 19.49 21.71
C MET A 301 -43.86 20.72 22.58
N ILE A 302 -45.10 20.98 23.00
CA ILE A 302 -45.47 22.15 23.81
C ILE A 302 -44.87 22.05 25.21
N PHE A 303 -45.08 20.94 25.92
CA PHE A 303 -44.64 20.81 27.32
C PHE A 303 -43.12 20.69 27.47
N ARG A 304 -42.41 20.19 26.45
CA ARG A 304 -40.94 20.09 26.47
C ARG A 304 -40.26 21.18 25.65
N LYS A 305 -40.99 22.13 25.05
CA LYS A 305 -40.43 23.16 24.15
C LYS A 305 -39.53 22.56 23.07
N GLN A 306 -39.87 21.38 22.56
CA GLN A 306 -39.07 20.68 21.55
C GLN A 306 -39.43 21.20 20.15
N SER A 307 -38.50 21.07 19.20
CA SER A 307 -38.71 21.57 17.83
C SER A 307 -38.09 20.67 16.77
N ILE A 308 -38.62 20.77 15.55
CA ILE A 308 -38.12 20.11 14.35
C ILE A 308 -37.79 21.23 13.36
N THR A 309 -36.57 21.24 12.84
CA THR A 309 -36.06 22.29 11.95
C THR A 309 -35.42 21.65 10.72
N GLY A 310 -35.81 22.09 9.53
CA GLY A 310 -35.16 21.68 8.29
C GLY A 310 -34.01 22.60 7.92
N THR A 311 -32.92 22.02 7.42
CA THR A 311 -31.77 22.75 6.86
C THR A 311 -31.38 22.11 5.54
N LEU A 312 -31.15 22.93 4.51
CA LEU A 312 -30.86 22.45 3.15
C LEU A 312 -29.35 22.23 2.93
N VAL A 313 -28.67 23.25 2.40
CA VAL A 313 -27.22 23.28 2.14
C VAL A 313 -26.66 24.57 2.73
N SER A 314 -25.42 24.90 2.42
CA SER A 314 -24.68 26.00 3.04
C SER A 314 -24.71 27.32 2.27
N SER A 315 -24.60 28.42 3.02
CA SER A 315 -24.20 29.73 2.47
C SER A 315 -22.72 29.73 2.02
N MET A 316 -22.29 30.72 1.25
CA MET A 316 -20.86 30.87 0.91
C MET A 316 -19.99 31.03 2.16
N ALA A 317 -20.48 31.81 3.13
CA ALA A 317 -19.78 32.03 4.39
C ALA A 317 -19.61 30.75 5.21
N ASP A 318 -20.59 29.84 5.15
CA ASP A 318 -20.50 28.54 5.83
C ASP A 318 -19.46 27.62 5.19
N VAL A 319 -19.33 27.64 3.87
CA VAL A 319 -18.27 26.91 3.16
C VAL A 319 -16.90 27.45 3.55
N ASP A 320 -16.71 28.77 3.57
CA ASP A 320 -15.44 29.40 3.97
C ASP A 320 -15.04 29.02 5.40
N LYS A 321 -16.01 29.01 6.33
CA LYS A 321 -15.77 28.56 7.71
C LYS A 321 -15.35 27.10 7.78
N THR A 322 -15.98 26.25 6.98
CA THR A 322 -15.68 24.83 6.97
C THR A 322 -14.32 24.52 6.34
N LEU A 323 -13.94 25.25 5.29
CA LEU A 323 -12.59 25.21 4.74
C LEU A 323 -11.53 25.67 5.75
N ASP A 324 -11.83 26.66 6.59
CA ASP A 324 -10.93 27.07 7.68
C ASP A 324 -10.75 25.97 8.74
N PHE A 325 -11.81 25.23 9.11
CA PHE A 325 -11.68 24.05 9.97
C PHE A 325 -10.74 23.01 9.36
N ALA A 326 -10.86 22.73 8.06
CA ALA A 326 -9.98 21.80 7.36
C ALA A 326 -8.53 22.29 7.31
N ARG A 327 -8.33 23.56 6.98
CA ARG A 327 -7.00 24.21 6.94
C ARG A 327 -6.28 24.13 8.29
N ARG A 328 -7.05 24.14 9.39
CA ARG A 328 -6.54 24.00 10.76
C ARG A 328 -6.37 22.54 11.21
N GLY A 329 -6.58 21.56 10.32
CA GLY A 329 -6.45 20.14 10.61
C GLY A 329 -7.58 19.55 11.46
N LEU A 330 -8.72 20.25 11.58
CA LEU A 330 -9.87 19.83 12.39
C LEU A 330 -10.87 18.96 11.61
N LEU A 331 -10.70 18.86 10.29
CA LEU A 331 -11.38 17.89 9.44
C LEU A 331 -10.34 16.92 8.87
N LYS A 332 -10.30 15.72 9.43
CA LYS A 332 -9.42 14.63 9.01
C LYS A 332 -9.94 13.96 7.74
N PRO A 333 -9.07 13.35 6.93
CA PRO A 333 -9.47 12.54 5.78
C PRO A 333 -10.39 11.40 6.21
N ILE A 334 -11.54 11.29 5.53
CA ILE A 334 -12.53 10.22 5.72
C ILE A 334 -13.01 9.65 4.38
N TYR A 335 -12.23 9.84 3.32
CA TYR A 335 -12.62 9.49 1.96
C TYR A 335 -11.93 8.23 1.46
N THR A 336 -12.59 7.54 0.53
CA THR A 336 -12.00 6.57 -0.39
C THR A 336 -11.91 7.22 -1.76
N VAL A 337 -10.72 7.18 -2.38
CA VAL A 337 -10.48 7.76 -3.71
C VAL A 337 -10.66 6.69 -4.78
N TYR A 338 -11.54 6.95 -5.74
CA TYR A 338 -11.83 6.12 -6.89
C TYR A 338 -11.24 6.75 -8.16
N PRO A 339 -10.60 5.97 -9.04
CA PRO A 339 -10.24 6.44 -10.36
C PRO A 339 -11.47 6.71 -11.23
N LEU A 340 -11.29 7.52 -12.27
CA LEU A 340 -12.36 7.92 -13.19
C LEU A 340 -13.12 6.73 -13.79
N SER A 341 -12.46 5.65 -14.18
CA SER A 341 -13.12 4.47 -14.76
C SER A 341 -13.88 3.61 -13.76
N GLN A 342 -13.72 3.84 -12.45
CA GLN A 342 -14.58 3.29 -11.41
C GLN A 342 -15.69 4.27 -10.99
N PHE A 343 -15.97 5.34 -11.77
CA PHE A 343 -17.01 6.32 -11.43
C PHE A 343 -18.33 5.64 -11.07
N ASN A 344 -18.82 4.79 -11.98
CA ASN A 344 -20.09 4.11 -11.76
C ASN A 344 -20.02 3.21 -10.53
N GLU A 345 -18.94 2.47 -10.34
CA GLU A 345 -18.80 1.59 -9.19
C GLU A 345 -18.87 2.36 -7.87
N ALA A 346 -18.19 3.51 -7.78
CA ALA A 346 -18.24 4.38 -6.62
C ALA A 346 -19.67 4.88 -6.34
N VAL A 347 -20.39 5.28 -7.39
CA VAL A 347 -21.81 5.68 -7.31
C VAL A 347 -22.70 4.53 -6.84
N GLN A 348 -22.51 3.32 -7.40
CA GLN A 348 -23.31 2.15 -7.05
C GLN A 348 -23.00 1.62 -5.64
N LYS A 349 -21.74 1.69 -5.18
CA LYS A 349 -21.36 1.36 -3.79
C LYS A 349 -22.03 2.32 -2.81
N LEU A 350 -22.10 3.61 -3.12
CA LEU A 350 -22.82 4.58 -2.30
C LEU A 350 -24.32 4.24 -2.25
N ARG A 351 -24.91 3.91 -3.40
CA ARG A 351 -26.32 3.49 -3.50
C ARG A 351 -26.63 2.26 -2.63
N ARG A 352 -25.70 1.31 -2.54
CA ARG A 352 -25.85 0.09 -1.70
C ARG A 352 -25.49 0.31 -0.22
N GLY A 353 -25.01 1.49 0.16
CA GLY A 353 -24.61 1.80 1.54
C GLY A 353 -23.30 1.12 1.97
N GLU A 354 -22.45 0.75 1.00
CA GLU A 354 -21.19 0.01 1.22
C GLU A 354 -19.99 0.92 1.52
N ILE A 355 -20.20 2.24 1.60
CA ILE A 355 -19.12 3.23 1.79
C ILE A 355 -19.12 3.72 3.23
N ALA A 356 -18.00 3.53 3.92
CA ALA A 356 -17.68 4.21 5.17
C ALA A 356 -17.07 5.59 4.87
N GLY A 357 -17.61 6.65 5.47
CA GLY A 357 -17.16 8.02 5.19
C GLY A 357 -17.58 8.55 3.80
N ARG A 358 -16.62 9.07 3.01
CA ARG A 358 -16.86 9.69 1.69
C ARG A 358 -16.29 8.85 0.54
N ALA A 359 -16.90 8.98 -0.63
CA ALA A 359 -16.30 8.57 -1.88
C ALA A 359 -15.93 9.81 -2.68
N VAL A 360 -14.75 9.79 -3.27
CA VAL A 360 -14.23 10.87 -4.11
C VAL A 360 -13.72 10.25 -5.40
N VAL A 361 -14.13 10.78 -6.54
CA VAL A 361 -13.56 10.42 -7.85
C VAL A 361 -12.47 11.41 -8.18
N ASP A 362 -11.29 10.88 -8.52
CA ASP A 362 -10.14 11.67 -8.97
C ASP A 362 -10.09 11.67 -10.50
N PHE A 363 -10.21 12.85 -11.11
CA PHE A 363 -10.15 13.05 -12.56
C PHE A 363 -8.74 12.88 -13.12
N ASN A 364 -7.71 12.89 -12.27
CA ASN A 364 -6.32 12.71 -12.67
C ASN A 364 -5.84 11.25 -12.48
N LYS A 365 -6.70 10.37 -11.95
CA LYS A 365 -6.41 8.95 -11.72
C LYS A 365 -7.23 8.09 -12.69
N GLU A 366 -6.58 7.44 -13.66
CA GLU A 366 -7.24 6.45 -14.53
C GLU A 366 -7.27 5.07 -13.85
N SER A 367 -8.29 4.24 -14.11
CA SER A 367 -8.25 2.84 -13.64
C SER A 367 -7.33 2.05 -14.51
N ILE A 368 -6.51 1.28 -13.83
CA ILE A 368 -5.87 0.08 -14.33
C ILE A 368 -6.97 -0.99 -14.39
N PHE A 369 -7.74 -1.05 -15.48
CA PHE A 369 -8.64 -2.17 -15.80
C PHE A 369 -8.24 -2.77 -17.16
N THR A 370 -7.59 -3.92 -17.09
CA THR A 370 -7.29 -4.83 -18.20
C THR A 370 -8.59 -5.39 -18.78
N VAL A 371 -8.97 -5.02 -20.01
CA VAL A 371 -9.86 -5.84 -20.87
C VAL A 371 -9.42 -5.75 -22.33
N ALA A 372 -9.23 -6.93 -22.92
CA ALA A 372 -8.86 -7.13 -24.31
C ALA A 372 -9.99 -6.77 -25.31
N LEU A 373 -9.55 -6.36 -26.51
CA LEU A 373 -10.25 -6.17 -27.79
C LEU A 373 -10.92 -4.82 -28.10
N GLY A 374 -10.16 -3.98 -28.81
CA GLY A 374 -10.44 -3.74 -30.24
C GLY A 374 -10.93 -2.36 -30.65
N PHE A 375 -10.03 -1.38 -30.80
CA PHE A 375 -9.87 -0.52 -32.00
C PHE A 375 -8.59 0.32 -31.84
N THR A 376 -7.92 0.55 -32.96
CA THR A 376 -6.52 1.02 -33.11
C THR A 376 -6.28 2.45 -32.61
N GLY A 377 -5.65 2.60 -31.45
CA GLY A 377 -4.96 3.81 -30.98
C GLY A 377 -3.67 3.35 -30.29
N HIS A 378 -2.55 4.04 -30.52
CA HIS A 378 -1.22 3.56 -30.14
C HIS A 378 -1.14 3.07 -28.69
N VAL A 379 -0.85 1.77 -28.53
CA VAL A 379 -0.54 1.14 -27.25
C VAL A 379 0.74 1.79 -26.73
N VAL A 380 0.63 2.60 -25.68
CA VAL A 380 1.79 2.97 -24.87
C VAL A 380 2.06 1.74 -23.99
N SER A 381 3.11 0.96 -24.28
CA SER A 381 3.48 -0.13 -23.37
C SER A 381 4.24 0.47 -22.19
N ALA A 382 3.63 0.35 -21.01
CA ALA A 382 4.28 0.55 -19.73
C ALA A 382 4.56 -0.83 -19.12
N PHE A 383 5.72 -0.99 -18.49
CA PHE A 383 5.98 -2.15 -17.64
C PHE A 383 5.71 -1.79 -16.17
N ARG A 384 5.49 -2.80 -15.34
CA ARG A 384 5.18 -2.62 -13.93
C ARG A 384 6.32 -3.08 -13.03
N ASN A 385 6.64 -2.25 -12.06
CA ASN A 385 7.54 -2.50 -10.94
C ASN A 385 6.76 -2.97 -9.70
N PRO A 386 7.37 -3.79 -8.82
CA PRO A 386 8.68 -4.42 -8.98
C PRO A 386 8.67 -5.49 -10.10
N ILE A 387 9.79 -5.67 -10.79
CA ILE A 387 9.94 -6.73 -11.82
C ILE A 387 10.13 -8.12 -11.20
N ILE A 388 10.63 -8.19 -9.96
CA ILE A 388 10.69 -9.41 -9.14
C ILE A 388 10.25 -9.03 -7.72
N THR A 389 9.09 -9.54 -7.30
CA THR A 389 8.43 -9.19 -6.03
C THR A 389 8.87 -10.10 -4.88
N GLY A 390 8.50 -9.71 -3.65
CA GLY A 390 8.97 -10.37 -2.42
C GLY A 390 10.46 -10.17 -2.19
N VAL A 391 11.00 -10.69 -1.08
CA VAL A 391 12.39 -10.44 -0.67
C VAL A 391 13.41 -10.95 -1.70
N ASN A 392 13.85 -10.04 -2.56
CA ASN A 392 14.75 -10.23 -3.69
C ASN A 392 15.61 -8.97 -3.77
N ALA A 393 16.50 -8.84 -2.78
CA ALA A 393 17.31 -7.67 -2.55
C ALA A 393 18.65 -7.76 -3.29
N ASP A 394 19.35 -6.63 -3.36
CA ASP A 394 20.71 -6.51 -3.86
C ASP A 394 20.87 -7.15 -5.27
N PRO A 395 20.06 -6.73 -6.27
CA PRO A 395 20.04 -7.38 -7.57
C PRO A 395 21.28 -7.01 -8.39
N THR A 396 21.95 -8.04 -8.93
CA THR A 396 22.97 -7.90 -9.99
C THR A 396 22.40 -8.40 -11.31
N ALA A 397 22.69 -7.72 -12.41
CA ALA A 397 22.11 -8.01 -13.71
C ALA A 397 23.16 -8.07 -14.82
N ILE A 398 23.08 -9.09 -15.67
CA ILE A 398 23.90 -9.17 -16.88
C ILE A 398 23.07 -9.55 -18.10
N ARG A 399 23.65 -9.32 -19.29
CA ARG A 399 23.17 -9.85 -20.56
C ARG A 399 24.23 -10.77 -21.17
N VAL A 400 23.82 -11.94 -21.65
CA VAL A 400 24.63 -12.84 -22.47
C VAL A 400 23.86 -13.16 -23.75
N GLY A 401 24.30 -12.62 -24.88
CA GLY A 401 23.51 -12.71 -26.12
C GLY A 401 22.16 -12.02 -25.96
N ASP A 402 21.07 -12.76 -26.15
CA ASP A 402 19.68 -12.27 -26.01
C ASP A 402 19.06 -12.61 -24.64
N ASP A 403 19.85 -13.17 -23.74
CA ASP A 403 19.43 -13.62 -22.41
C ASP A 403 19.87 -12.64 -21.33
N TYR A 404 18.95 -12.33 -20.42
CA TYR A 404 19.21 -11.54 -19.23
C TYR A 404 19.13 -12.42 -17.99
N PHE A 405 20.01 -12.15 -17.05
CA PHE A 405 20.07 -12.87 -15.77
C PHE A 405 20.10 -11.87 -14.63
N VAL A 406 19.33 -12.14 -13.58
CA VAL A 406 19.36 -11.42 -12.31
C VAL A 406 19.64 -12.40 -11.18
N VAL A 407 20.54 -12.03 -10.28
CA VAL A 407 20.80 -12.78 -9.04
C VAL A 407 20.55 -11.87 -7.85
N THR A 408 19.92 -12.38 -6.80
CA THR A 408 19.62 -11.61 -5.58
C THR A 408 20.23 -12.26 -4.34
N SER A 409 20.42 -11.45 -3.30
CA SER A 409 20.91 -11.95 -2.01
C SER A 409 19.89 -12.91 -1.38
N SER A 410 20.39 -13.83 -0.55
CA SER A 410 19.56 -14.91 0.03
C SER A 410 19.70 -15.05 1.54
N PHE A 411 20.62 -14.32 2.17
CA PHE A 411 20.85 -14.33 3.60
C PHE A 411 20.98 -15.77 4.14
N GLU A 412 20.18 -16.12 5.13
CA GLU A 412 20.17 -17.43 5.78
C GLU A 412 19.41 -18.51 5.00
N TYR A 413 18.97 -18.27 3.75
CA TYR A 413 18.10 -19.19 3.02
C TYR A 413 18.83 -20.04 1.99
N PHE A 414 18.47 -21.31 1.96
CA PHE A 414 18.98 -22.34 1.04
C PHE A 414 17.84 -22.94 0.20
N PRO A 415 18.04 -23.28 -1.08
CA PRO A 415 19.23 -22.98 -1.88
C PRO A 415 19.47 -21.47 -2.00
N GLY A 416 20.75 -21.07 -2.03
CA GLY A 416 21.14 -19.67 -1.95
C GLY A 416 21.44 -19.08 -3.33
N LEU A 417 21.39 -17.75 -3.44
CA LEU A 417 21.62 -17.00 -4.69
C LEU A 417 20.64 -17.41 -5.80
N PRO A 418 19.32 -17.14 -5.66
CA PRO A 418 18.35 -17.43 -6.70
C PRO A 418 18.70 -16.70 -7.99
N ILE A 419 18.63 -17.44 -9.11
CA ILE A 419 18.99 -16.97 -10.44
C ILE A 419 17.71 -16.87 -11.27
N HIS A 420 17.39 -15.64 -11.65
CA HIS A 420 16.26 -15.29 -12.49
C HIS A 420 16.73 -15.12 -13.93
N HIS A 421 15.95 -15.61 -14.88
CA HIS A 421 16.19 -15.49 -16.31
C HIS A 421 15.05 -14.73 -16.99
N SER A 422 15.41 -13.92 -17.98
CA SER A 422 14.46 -13.19 -18.81
C SER A 422 14.98 -13.04 -20.23
N LYS A 423 14.06 -12.86 -21.18
CA LYS A 423 14.35 -12.43 -22.55
C LYS A 423 14.00 -10.96 -22.81
N ASP A 424 13.35 -10.30 -21.85
CA ASP A 424 12.73 -8.99 -22.05
C ASP A 424 12.88 -8.01 -20.88
N LEU A 425 13.67 -8.35 -19.86
CA LEU A 425 13.92 -7.58 -18.63
C LEU A 425 12.71 -7.40 -17.69
N VAL A 426 11.52 -7.83 -18.08
CA VAL A 426 10.27 -7.57 -17.35
C VAL A 426 9.67 -8.86 -16.78
N ASN A 427 9.66 -9.92 -17.58
CA ASN A 427 9.13 -11.23 -17.22
C ASN A 427 10.29 -12.14 -16.82
N TRP A 428 10.29 -12.57 -15.57
CA TRP A 428 11.38 -13.33 -14.95
C TRP A 428 10.91 -14.68 -14.47
N GLU A 429 11.73 -15.71 -14.69
CA GLU A 429 11.56 -17.04 -14.11
C GLU A 429 12.81 -17.47 -13.34
N ILE A 430 12.62 -18.18 -12.22
CA ILE A 430 13.76 -18.76 -11.49
C ILE A 430 14.20 -20.02 -12.23
N ILE A 431 15.43 -20.01 -12.75
CA ILE A 431 16.03 -21.15 -13.45
C ILE A 431 16.91 -22.00 -12.55
N GLY A 432 17.33 -21.48 -11.39
CA GLY A 432 18.24 -22.19 -10.51
C GLY A 432 18.77 -21.31 -9.38
N HIS A 433 19.82 -21.79 -8.73
CA HIS A 433 20.47 -21.17 -7.59
C HIS A 433 21.99 -21.34 -7.71
N GLY A 434 22.77 -20.34 -7.30
CA GLY A 434 24.24 -20.42 -7.29
C GLY A 434 24.76 -21.39 -6.21
N LEU A 435 24.13 -21.39 -5.04
CA LEU A 435 24.49 -22.29 -3.93
C LEU A 435 23.47 -23.41 -3.83
N THR A 436 23.91 -24.60 -4.23
CA THR A 436 23.15 -25.85 -4.19
C THR A 436 23.82 -26.82 -3.21
N ARG A 437 23.28 -28.04 -3.06
CA ARG A 437 23.83 -29.02 -2.10
C ARG A 437 25.28 -29.40 -2.42
N SER A 438 25.72 -29.30 -3.68
CA SER A 438 27.07 -29.70 -4.08
C SER A 438 28.15 -28.71 -3.65
N ASN A 439 27.81 -27.45 -3.39
CA ASN A 439 28.75 -26.37 -3.08
C ASN A 439 28.27 -25.47 -1.91
N ALA A 440 27.30 -25.94 -1.11
CA ALA A 440 26.73 -25.18 0.00
C ALA A 440 27.75 -24.89 1.10
N ILE A 441 27.70 -23.68 1.65
CA ILE A 441 28.60 -23.18 2.70
C ILE A 441 27.85 -22.67 3.93
N PHE A 442 26.59 -23.07 4.10
CA PHE A 442 25.79 -22.65 5.24
C PHE A 442 26.22 -23.38 6.51
N ASP A 443 26.66 -22.63 7.51
CA ASP A 443 26.99 -23.17 8.82
C ASP A 443 25.74 -23.56 9.62
N ARG A 444 25.97 -24.35 10.67
CA ARG A 444 24.96 -24.59 11.70
C ARG A 444 24.94 -23.40 12.65
N GLN A 445 23.75 -23.03 13.12
CA GLN A 445 23.50 -21.89 14.02
C GLN A 445 23.77 -20.52 13.38
N LEU A 446 23.32 -20.35 12.13
CA LEU A 446 23.28 -19.06 11.45
C LEU A 446 22.58 -18.01 12.30
N LEU A 447 23.24 -16.88 12.54
CA LEU A 447 22.61 -15.74 13.19
C LEU A 447 21.56 -15.14 12.26
N THR A 448 20.47 -14.67 12.85
CA THR A 448 19.43 -13.89 12.16
C THR A 448 20.05 -12.76 11.36
N THR A 449 19.61 -12.59 10.11
CA THR A 449 20.15 -11.63 9.13
C THR A 449 21.61 -11.85 8.69
N GLY A 450 22.21 -13.00 9.02
CA GLY A 450 23.49 -13.46 8.48
C GLY A 450 23.36 -14.21 7.15
N GLY A 451 24.41 -14.94 6.78
CA GLY A 451 24.46 -15.77 5.58
C GLY A 451 24.93 -15.01 4.35
N ILE A 452 24.24 -15.17 3.22
CA ILE A 452 24.67 -14.70 1.89
C ILE A 452 24.19 -13.28 1.59
N PHE A 453 25.14 -12.37 1.40
CA PHE A 453 24.89 -10.94 1.18
C PHE A 453 24.86 -10.61 -0.33
N ALA A 454 25.02 -9.34 -0.70
CA ALA A 454 24.94 -8.88 -2.07
C ALA A 454 25.83 -9.71 -3.02
N PRO A 455 25.26 -10.29 -4.08
CA PRO A 455 26.02 -10.94 -5.13
C PRO A 455 26.33 -10.00 -6.28
N THR A 456 27.39 -10.34 -7.02
CA THR A 456 27.66 -9.80 -8.36
C THR A 456 27.80 -10.95 -9.34
N LEU A 457 27.04 -10.90 -10.45
CA LEU A 457 27.14 -11.84 -11.56
C LEU A 457 27.86 -11.14 -12.72
N ARG A 458 28.85 -11.80 -13.31
CA ARG A 458 29.57 -11.35 -14.51
C ARG A 458 29.71 -12.50 -15.49
N HIS A 459 29.86 -12.18 -16.77
CA HIS A 459 30.14 -13.17 -17.81
C HIS A 459 31.33 -12.71 -18.65
N HIS A 460 32.36 -13.54 -18.75
CA HIS A 460 33.57 -13.23 -19.49
C HIS A 460 34.10 -14.51 -20.15
N ASN A 461 34.41 -14.43 -21.45
CA ASN A 461 34.97 -15.53 -22.25
C ASN A 461 34.25 -16.89 -22.11
N GLY A 462 32.92 -16.88 -22.01
CA GLY A 462 32.09 -18.09 -21.97
C GLY A 462 31.83 -18.64 -20.56
N THR A 463 32.40 -18.03 -19.52
CA THR A 463 32.22 -18.44 -18.13
C THR A 463 31.40 -17.39 -17.37
N PHE A 464 30.45 -17.86 -16.57
CA PHE A 464 29.73 -17.07 -15.58
C PHE A 464 30.50 -17.06 -14.26
N TYR A 465 30.65 -15.88 -13.69
CA TYR A 465 31.35 -15.60 -12.44
C TYR A 465 30.35 -15.00 -11.46
N LEU A 466 30.03 -15.73 -10.40
CA LEU A 466 29.11 -15.27 -9.35
C LEU A 466 29.89 -15.13 -8.05
N ILE A 467 30.16 -13.89 -7.68
CA ILE A 467 30.92 -13.52 -6.47
C ILE A 467 29.98 -12.95 -5.43
N THR A 468 30.19 -13.30 -4.16
CA THR A 468 29.44 -12.75 -3.02
C THR A 468 30.25 -12.94 -1.74
N ASN A 469 29.70 -12.58 -0.59
CA ASN A 469 30.28 -12.84 0.72
C ASN A 469 29.29 -13.59 1.62
N TYR A 470 29.85 -14.33 2.57
CA TYR A 470 29.12 -15.03 3.62
C TYR A 470 29.45 -14.39 4.97
N ALA A 471 28.42 -14.08 5.75
CA ALA A 471 28.51 -13.31 6.99
C ALA A 471 27.88 -14.05 8.17
N ASP A 472 28.71 -14.57 9.08
CA ASP A 472 28.22 -15.14 10.35
C ASP A 472 27.91 -14.07 11.39
N SER A 473 28.48 -12.87 11.23
CA SER A 473 28.19 -11.68 12.04
C SER A 473 28.44 -10.40 11.23
N PHE A 474 27.83 -9.29 11.65
CA PHE A 474 27.96 -7.99 10.96
C PHE A 474 29.27 -7.27 11.34
N ASN A 475 30.41 -7.83 10.94
CA ASN A 475 31.68 -7.10 10.85
C ASN A 475 32.25 -7.24 9.44
N PRO A 476 32.11 -6.22 8.56
CA PRO A 476 32.60 -6.27 7.19
C PRO A 476 34.08 -6.64 7.05
N ALA A 477 34.91 -6.28 8.04
CA ALA A 477 36.34 -6.56 8.00
C ALA A 477 36.70 -8.04 8.20
N ASP A 478 35.81 -8.84 8.79
CA ASP A 478 36.00 -10.26 9.05
C ASP A 478 35.46 -11.13 7.89
N GLN A 479 34.82 -10.52 6.90
CA GLN A 479 34.16 -11.22 5.80
C GLN A 479 35.07 -11.34 4.59
N ARG A 480 35.13 -12.55 4.02
CA ARG A 480 35.88 -12.84 2.81
C ARG A 480 34.93 -13.13 1.65
N PRO A 481 35.01 -12.37 0.55
CA PRO A 481 34.34 -12.72 -0.68
C PRO A 481 34.75 -14.12 -1.15
N PHE A 482 33.83 -14.80 -1.82
CA PHE A 482 34.09 -16.02 -2.56
C PHE A 482 33.41 -15.98 -3.91
N LEU A 483 34.01 -16.68 -4.87
CA LEU A 483 33.54 -16.83 -6.24
C LEU A 483 33.15 -18.28 -6.49
N ILE A 484 32.03 -18.47 -7.17
CA ILE A 484 31.65 -19.71 -7.84
C ILE A 484 31.48 -19.45 -9.33
N THR A 485 31.72 -20.47 -10.14
CA THR A 485 31.74 -20.36 -11.60
C THR A 485 30.97 -21.49 -12.26
N THR A 486 30.46 -21.22 -13.45
CA THR A 486 29.88 -22.22 -14.35
C THR A 486 30.00 -21.75 -15.80
N ASP A 487 30.09 -22.69 -16.73
CA ASP A 487 30.02 -22.40 -18.18
C ASP A 487 28.58 -22.57 -18.72
N ASP A 488 27.68 -23.13 -17.91
CA ASP A 488 26.25 -23.31 -18.24
C ASP A 488 25.37 -22.98 -17.03
N ILE A 489 24.86 -21.76 -17.02
CA ILE A 489 24.02 -21.21 -15.95
C ILE A 489 22.68 -21.97 -15.77
N PHE A 490 22.21 -22.69 -16.80
CA PHE A 490 20.97 -23.48 -16.73
C PHE A 490 21.19 -24.88 -16.14
N SER A 491 22.44 -25.35 -16.08
CA SER A 491 22.75 -26.71 -15.61
C SER A 491 22.56 -26.90 -14.10
N GLY A 492 22.60 -25.80 -13.32
CA GLY A 492 22.67 -25.83 -11.87
C GLY A 492 24.02 -26.31 -11.31
N ASN A 493 25.00 -26.62 -12.17
CA ASN A 493 26.33 -27.05 -11.75
C ASN A 493 27.24 -25.84 -11.58
N TRP A 494 27.61 -25.57 -10.33
CA TRP A 494 28.53 -24.51 -9.95
C TRP A 494 29.77 -25.11 -9.30
N SER A 495 30.91 -24.45 -9.48
CA SER A 495 32.17 -24.85 -8.84
C SER A 495 32.12 -24.72 -7.32
N GLN A 496 33.13 -25.30 -6.65
CA GLN A 496 33.35 -25.06 -5.23
C GLN A 496 33.77 -23.59 -5.00
N PRO A 497 33.39 -22.98 -3.86
CA PRO A 497 33.77 -21.61 -3.54
C PRO A 497 35.28 -21.38 -3.54
N LEU A 498 35.73 -20.40 -4.32
CA LEU A 498 37.09 -19.86 -4.30
C LEU A 498 37.10 -18.56 -3.50
N TYR A 499 37.79 -18.54 -2.36
CA TYR A 499 37.82 -17.37 -1.47
C TYR A 499 38.93 -16.37 -1.84
N PHE A 500 38.62 -15.07 -1.73
CA PHE A 500 39.59 -13.99 -1.90
C PHE A 500 40.27 -13.62 -0.59
N ASP A 501 41.48 -13.04 -0.67
CA ASP A 501 42.23 -12.53 0.48
C ASP A 501 41.88 -11.07 0.83
N GLN A 502 41.46 -10.25 -0.13
CA GLN A 502 40.83 -8.96 0.14
C GLN A 502 39.50 -9.19 0.86
N THR A 503 39.34 -8.56 2.02
CA THR A 503 38.12 -8.65 2.83
C THR A 503 37.08 -7.60 2.41
N GLY A 504 35.89 -7.67 3.00
CA GLY A 504 34.80 -6.71 2.79
C GLY A 504 33.53 -7.36 2.26
N ILE A 505 32.51 -6.53 2.12
CA ILE A 505 31.20 -6.91 1.60
C ILE A 505 30.99 -6.38 0.19
N ASP A 506 29.89 -6.78 -0.43
CA ASP A 506 29.42 -6.32 -1.74
C ASP A 506 30.51 -6.41 -2.83
N PRO A 507 31.10 -7.59 -3.04
CA PRO A 507 32.20 -7.75 -3.97
C PRO A 507 31.75 -7.59 -5.43
N ASP A 508 32.53 -6.88 -6.22
CA ASP A 508 32.35 -6.74 -7.68
C ASP A 508 33.62 -7.11 -8.43
N LEU A 509 33.47 -7.83 -9.53
CA LEU A 509 34.56 -8.16 -10.45
C LEU A 509 34.42 -7.34 -11.73
N PHE A 510 35.50 -6.66 -12.10
CA PHE A 510 35.61 -5.94 -13.36
C PHE A 510 36.77 -6.50 -14.20
N PHE A 511 36.44 -6.96 -15.40
CA PHE A 511 37.38 -7.49 -16.38
C PHE A 511 37.73 -6.36 -17.36
N ASP A 512 38.99 -5.93 -17.39
CA ASP A 512 39.42 -4.82 -18.25
C ASP A 512 40.19 -5.33 -19.49
N ASP A 513 40.32 -4.45 -20.47
CA ASP A 513 41.02 -4.71 -21.73
C ASP A 513 42.55 -4.86 -21.55
N ASP A 514 43.07 -4.51 -20.38
CA ASP A 514 44.48 -4.70 -20.00
C ASP A 514 44.79 -6.16 -19.57
N GLY A 515 43.76 -7.01 -19.48
CA GLY A 515 43.86 -8.40 -19.03
C GLY A 515 43.85 -8.58 -17.52
N CYS A 516 43.74 -7.50 -16.74
CA CYS A 516 43.59 -7.54 -15.30
C CYS A 516 42.12 -7.75 -14.90
N VAL A 517 41.94 -8.36 -13.75
CA VAL A 517 40.64 -8.47 -13.09
C VAL A 517 40.71 -7.69 -11.79
N TYR A 518 39.82 -6.71 -11.65
CA TYR A 518 39.74 -5.84 -10.49
C TYR A 518 38.63 -6.33 -9.57
N LEU A 519 38.95 -6.56 -8.30
CA LEU A 519 38.01 -6.86 -7.22
C LEU A 519 37.79 -5.59 -6.40
N SER A 520 36.55 -5.11 -6.35
CA SER A 520 36.15 -4.01 -5.46
C SER A 520 35.31 -4.56 -4.31
N THR A 521 35.53 -4.09 -3.08
CA THR A 521 34.73 -4.44 -1.90
C THR A 521 34.48 -3.21 -1.03
N ALA A 522 33.38 -3.25 -0.29
CA ALA A 522 33.06 -2.28 0.74
C ALA A 522 33.73 -2.66 2.07
N LEU A 523 34.57 -1.76 2.60
CA LEU A 523 35.34 -1.94 3.83
C LEU A 523 35.30 -0.66 4.68
N PRO A 524 35.35 -0.79 6.03
CA PRO A 524 35.44 0.38 6.89
C PRO A 524 36.74 1.15 6.65
N GLU A 525 36.67 2.48 6.72
CA GLU A 525 37.81 3.39 6.49
C GLU A 525 39.04 3.07 7.36
N ASN A 526 38.83 2.56 8.60
CA ASN A 526 39.93 2.14 9.50
C ASN A 526 40.09 0.60 9.60
N GLY A 527 39.63 -0.14 8.58
CA GLY A 527 39.67 -1.60 8.54
C GLY A 527 38.92 -2.25 9.72
N PRO A 528 39.46 -3.30 10.36
CA PRO A 528 38.81 -3.97 11.49
C PRO A 528 38.52 -3.10 12.71
N LYS A 529 39.13 -1.90 12.79
CA LYS A 529 38.87 -0.94 13.88
C LYS A 529 37.55 -0.19 13.70
N GLY A 530 36.83 -0.42 12.59
CA GLY A 530 35.53 0.17 12.29
C GLY A 530 35.61 1.57 11.67
N GLY A 531 34.46 2.20 11.49
CA GLY A 531 34.30 3.46 10.78
C GLY A 531 33.24 3.33 9.68
N ASN A 532 33.13 4.39 8.88
CA ASN A 532 32.18 4.42 7.78
C ASN A 532 32.68 3.55 6.63
N SER A 533 31.73 2.92 5.92
CA SER A 533 32.06 2.07 4.77
C SER A 533 32.60 2.89 3.59
N THR A 534 33.62 2.35 2.93
CA THR A 534 34.38 2.93 1.81
C THR A 534 34.71 1.83 0.79
N ILE A 535 35.07 2.19 -0.44
CA ILE A 535 35.35 1.20 -1.50
C ILE A 535 36.84 1.00 -1.70
N TRP A 536 37.28 -0.25 -1.58
CA TRP A 536 38.65 -0.70 -1.74
C TRP A 536 38.77 -1.63 -2.94
N GLN A 537 39.91 -1.57 -3.63
CA GLN A 537 40.14 -2.34 -4.84
C GLN A 537 41.53 -2.97 -4.88
N SER A 538 41.59 -4.22 -5.36
CA SER A 538 42.82 -4.90 -5.76
C SER A 538 42.66 -5.54 -7.13
N MET A 539 43.78 -5.87 -7.78
CA MET A 539 43.81 -6.82 -8.89
C MET A 539 43.91 -8.23 -8.32
N VAL A 540 43.26 -9.22 -8.93
CA VAL A 540 43.17 -10.59 -8.38
C VAL A 540 43.47 -11.68 -9.41
N ASP A 541 44.03 -12.82 -8.97
CA ASP A 541 44.12 -14.06 -9.76
C ASP A 541 42.90 -14.95 -9.50
N LEU A 542 42.05 -15.13 -10.50
CA LEU A 542 40.83 -15.95 -10.41
C LEU A 542 41.07 -17.46 -10.26
N ARG A 543 42.33 -17.93 -10.32
CA ARG A 543 42.67 -19.34 -10.05
C ARG A 543 42.97 -19.59 -8.58
N THR A 544 43.45 -18.58 -7.87
CA THR A 544 43.91 -18.72 -6.48
C THR A 544 43.14 -17.85 -5.49
N GLY A 545 42.42 -16.83 -5.97
CA GLY A 545 41.75 -15.82 -5.14
C GLY A 545 42.73 -14.81 -4.50
N HIS A 546 44.00 -14.81 -4.90
CA HIS A 546 44.99 -13.93 -4.29
C HIS A 546 44.98 -12.54 -4.93
N SER A 547 45.16 -11.52 -4.10
CA SER A 547 45.44 -10.15 -4.52
C SER A 547 46.84 -10.07 -5.12
N LEU A 548 46.96 -9.43 -6.28
CA LEU A 548 48.20 -9.19 -7.02
C LEU A 548 48.89 -7.87 -6.61
N ASN A 549 48.18 -7.05 -5.84
CA ASN A 549 48.66 -5.79 -5.27
C ASN A 549 47.99 -5.55 -3.91
N GLN A 550 48.44 -4.52 -3.19
CA GLN A 550 47.75 -4.12 -1.96
C GLN A 550 46.40 -3.46 -2.28
N PRO A 551 45.33 -3.78 -1.53
CA PRO A 551 44.06 -3.09 -1.65
C PRO A 551 44.23 -1.58 -1.52
N LYS A 552 43.69 -0.85 -2.49
CA LYS A 552 43.74 0.61 -2.55
C LYS A 552 42.35 1.17 -2.27
N LEU A 553 42.24 2.15 -1.37
CA LEU A 553 41.03 2.95 -1.23
C LEU A 553 40.80 3.73 -2.53
N ILE A 554 39.71 3.43 -3.25
CA ILE A 554 39.38 4.09 -4.51
C ILE A 554 38.23 5.08 -4.37
N TYR A 555 37.36 4.93 -3.36
CA TYR A 555 36.25 5.85 -3.16
C TYR A 555 35.84 5.97 -1.69
N SER A 556 35.59 7.19 -1.26
CA SER A 556 34.98 7.52 0.03
C SER A 556 33.87 8.54 -0.23
N SER A 557 32.72 8.31 0.38
CA SER A 557 31.52 9.11 0.18
C SER A 557 31.69 10.55 0.70
N ASP A 558 31.30 11.53 -0.11
CA ASP A 558 31.29 12.94 0.25
C ASP A 558 30.10 13.33 1.15
N LEU A 559 29.19 12.39 1.43
CA LEU A 559 28.05 12.63 2.30
C LEU A 559 28.48 12.94 3.75
N PRO A 560 27.60 13.63 4.52
CA PRO A 560 27.84 13.87 5.94
C PRO A 560 28.16 12.58 6.70
N LEU A 561 29.08 12.65 7.66
CA LEU A 561 29.57 11.49 8.43
C LEU A 561 28.47 10.59 8.99
N ALA A 562 27.32 11.15 9.39
CA ALA A 562 26.21 10.41 9.97
C ALA A 562 25.51 9.44 9.00
N ILE A 563 25.63 9.67 7.69
CA ILE A 563 24.96 8.90 6.63
C ILE A 563 25.94 8.45 5.55
N ARG A 564 27.24 8.64 5.79
CA ARG A 564 28.31 8.27 4.89
C ARG A 564 28.50 6.76 4.97
N TRP A 565 27.97 6.06 4.00
CA TRP A 565 28.02 4.60 3.94
C TRP A 565 28.09 4.18 2.49
N ALA A 566 29.30 3.94 1.97
CA ALA A 566 29.50 3.50 0.59
C ALA A 566 29.55 1.97 0.51
N GLU A 567 28.71 1.39 -0.35
CA GLU A 567 28.60 -0.05 -0.57
C GLU A 567 28.16 -0.35 -2.02
N GLY A 568 27.87 -1.61 -2.37
CA GLY A 568 27.31 -1.99 -3.68
C GLY A 568 28.02 -1.36 -4.89
N SER A 569 29.36 -1.44 -4.93
CA SER A 569 30.14 -0.76 -5.97
C SER A 569 30.23 -1.58 -7.24
N HIS A 570 29.98 -0.98 -8.41
CA HIS A 570 30.17 -1.63 -9.70
C HIS A 570 31.00 -0.77 -10.66
N LEU A 571 31.94 -1.40 -11.36
CA LEU A 571 32.78 -0.76 -12.37
C LEU A 571 32.31 -1.08 -13.78
N TYR A 572 32.26 -0.04 -14.62
CA TYR A 572 31.93 -0.15 -16.02
C TYR A 572 32.97 0.58 -16.87
N LYS A 573 33.19 0.10 -18.08
CA LYS A 573 33.93 0.83 -19.11
C LYS A 573 33.01 1.08 -20.28
N ILE A 574 32.62 2.34 -20.47
CA ILE A 574 31.63 2.74 -21.46
C ILE A 574 32.29 3.78 -22.36
N ASN A 575 32.42 3.45 -23.65
CA ASN A 575 33.08 4.29 -24.65
C ASN A 575 34.48 4.77 -24.22
N GLY A 576 35.26 3.87 -23.60
CA GLY A 576 36.62 4.15 -23.12
C GLY A 576 36.72 4.95 -21.82
N THR A 577 35.59 5.37 -21.24
CA THR A 577 35.54 6.04 -19.92
C THR A 577 35.19 5.02 -18.84
N TYR A 578 35.89 5.08 -17.72
CA TYR A 578 35.58 4.24 -16.55
C TYR A 578 34.51 4.93 -15.71
N TYR A 579 33.52 4.17 -15.28
CA TYR A 579 32.46 4.59 -14.37
C TYR A 579 32.48 3.73 -13.12
N LEU A 580 32.39 4.36 -11.96
CA LEU A 580 32.19 3.72 -10.67
C LEU A 580 30.80 4.09 -10.16
N SER A 581 29.90 3.11 -10.11
CA SER A 581 28.58 3.24 -9.50
C SER A 581 28.68 2.78 -8.04
N VAL A 582 28.11 3.51 -7.09
CA VAL A 582 28.20 3.22 -5.64
C VAL A 582 26.85 3.45 -4.97
N ALA A 583 26.42 2.51 -4.11
CA ALA A 583 25.28 2.71 -3.24
C ALA A 583 25.69 3.53 -2.01
N GLU A 584 24.87 4.51 -1.64
CA GLU A 584 25.18 5.42 -0.53
C GLU A 584 23.97 5.69 0.38
N GLY A 585 24.24 6.18 1.60
CA GLY A 585 23.19 6.59 2.55
C GLY A 585 22.67 5.46 3.44
N GLY A 586 23.26 4.26 3.33
CA GLY A 586 22.76 3.02 3.92
C GLY A 586 21.56 2.47 3.17
N THR A 587 21.07 1.29 3.56
CA THR A 587 19.95 0.60 2.89
C THR A 587 18.56 1.04 3.35
N GLU A 588 18.45 2.17 4.05
CA GLU A 588 17.19 2.67 4.63
C GLU A 588 16.66 3.90 3.88
N VAL A 589 15.99 4.83 4.57
CA VAL A 589 15.30 5.99 3.98
C VAL A 589 16.21 6.86 3.11
N LEU A 590 17.51 6.90 3.37
CA LEU A 590 18.45 7.75 2.63
C LEU A 590 19.18 7.01 1.50
N HIS A 591 18.80 5.76 1.23
CA HIS A 591 19.41 4.93 0.21
C HIS A 591 19.30 5.57 -1.17
N ARG A 592 20.42 5.55 -1.91
CA ARG A 592 20.56 6.11 -3.25
C ARG A 592 21.67 5.39 -4.02
N GLN A 593 21.64 5.48 -5.35
CA GLN A 593 22.78 5.08 -6.18
C GLN A 593 23.46 6.32 -6.76
N THR A 594 24.74 6.53 -6.46
CA THR A 594 25.56 7.56 -7.10
C THR A 594 26.48 6.97 -8.15
N ILE A 595 26.99 7.82 -9.03
CA ILE A 595 27.93 7.42 -10.07
C ILE A 595 29.00 8.47 -10.27
N HIS A 596 30.19 7.96 -10.55
CA HIS A 596 31.39 8.71 -10.80
C HIS A 596 32.04 8.22 -12.08
N ARG A 597 32.89 9.05 -12.70
CA ARG A 597 33.70 8.66 -13.85
C ARG A 597 35.14 9.08 -13.71
N GLY A 598 36.04 8.38 -14.37
CA GLY A 598 37.47 8.62 -14.25
C GLY A 598 38.29 8.08 -15.42
N PRO A 599 39.59 8.43 -15.48
CA PRO A 599 40.48 8.00 -16.54
C PRO A 599 41.05 6.59 -16.35
N SER A 600 40.83 5.96 -15.18
CA SER A 600 41.33 4.62 -14.86
C SER A 600 40.35 3.84 -13.97
N PRO A 601 40.48 2.50 -13.88
CA PRO A 601 39.67 1.67 -12.98
C PRO A 601 39.77 2.03 -11.50
N SER A 602 40.81 2.79 -11.10
CA SER A 602 41.04 3.23 -9.72
C SER A 602 40.91 4.75 -9.54
N GLY A 603 40.28 5.45 -10.48
CA GLY A 603 40.09 6.91 -10.46
C GLY A 603 41.30 7.72 -10.95
N PRO A 604 41.46 9.00 -10.54
CA PRO A 604 40.56 9.73 -9.65
C PRO A 604 39.15 9.88 -10.25
N TRP A 605 38.16 9.99 -9.36
CA TRP A 605 36.75 10.02 -9.73
C TRP A 605 36.19 11.43 -9.72
N GLU A 606 35.54 11.80 -10.82
CA GLU A 606 34.63 12.94 -10.92
C GLU A 606 33.21 12.46 -10.60
N THR A 607 32.49 13.13 -9.70
CA THR A 607 31.10 12.79 -9.35
C THR A 607 30.11 13.39 -10.35
N SER A 608 29.05 12.63 -10.68
CA SER A 608 27.97 13.12 -11.54
C SER A 608 27.40 14.45 -11.03
N PRO A 609 27.38 15.51 -11.85
CA PRO A 609 26.75 16.78 -11.48
C PRO A 609 25.22 16.71 -11.49
N LEU A 610 24.63 15.63 -12.04
CA LEU A 610 23.18 15.40 -12.05
C LEU A 610 22.68 14.83 -10.71
N GLY A 611 23.59 14.48 -9.81
CA GLY A 611 23.28 13.77 -8.57
C GLY A 611 23.20 12.25 -8.76
N PRO A 612 22.56 11.52 -7.82
CA PRO A 612 22.40 10.07 -7.89
C PRO A 612 21.61 9.63 -9.14
N ILE A 613 21.98 8.47 -9.71
CA ILE A 613 21.26 7.79 -10.79
C ILE A 613 19.81 7.55 -10.37
N VAL A 614 19.59 7.05 -9.15
CA VAL A 614 18.27 6.80 -8.58
C VAL A 614 18.24 7.21 -7.10
N PHE A 615 17.22 7.99 -6.72
CA PHE A 615 16.97 8.42 -5.34
C PHE A 615 15.53 8.91 -5.16
N ASN A 616 14.61 7.99 -4.90
CA ASN A 616 13.19 8.32 -4.67
C ASN A 616 12.95 9.05 -3.35
N SER A 617 13.73 8.75 -2.31
CA SER A 617 13.48 9.25 -0.96
C SER A 617 13.81 10.74 -0.76
N ARG A 618 13.99 11.48 -1.86
CA ARG A 618 13.79 12.94 -1.90
C ARG A 618 12.34 13.31 -1.60
N ASP A 619 11.40 12.46 -2.00
CA ASP A 619 9.97 12.62 -1.78
C ASP A 619 9.43 11.42 -1.00
N PRO A 620 9.21 11.57 0.32
CA PRO A 620 8.70 10.48 1.16
C PRO A 620 7.23 10.12 0.89
N SER A 621 6.52 10.88 0.03
CA SER A 621 5.14 10.55 -0.36
C SER A 621 5.04 9.49 -1.46
N LEU A 622 6.16 9.18 -2.13
CA LEU A 622 6.18 8.17 -3.20
C LEU A 622 5.94 6.75 -2.66
N PRO A 623 5.24 5.90 -3.42
CA PRO A 623 4.89 4.53 -2.98
C PRO A 623 6.08 3.55 -3.07
N ILE A 624 7.19 3.97 -3.66
CA ILE A 624 8.44 3.22 -3.75
C ILE A 624 9.53 4.06 -3.08
N GLN A 625 10.19 3.50 -2.08
CA GLN A 625 11.20 4.17 -1.27
C GLN A 625 12.50 3.34 -1.18
N GLN A 626 13.55 3.92 -0.60
CA GLN A 626 14.83 3.24 -0.34
C GLN A 626 15.50 2.67 -1.60
N THR A 627 15.37 3.39 -2.72
CA THR A 627 15.91 2.99 -4.03
C THR A 627 17.44 3.09 -4.06
N GLY A 628 18.14 2.00 -4.34
CA GLY A 628 19.61 2.00 -4.45
C GLY A 628 20.15 0.61 -4.78
N HIS A 629 21.45 0.40 -4.60
CA HIS A 629 22.14 -0.86 -4.91
C HIS A 629 21.87 -1.33 -6.35
N ALA A 630 22.21 -0.47 -7.32
CA ALA A 630 21.85 -0.64 -8.72
C ALA A 630 22.98 -1.20 -9.58
N ASP A 631 22.66 -2.16 -10.44
CA ASP A 631 23.51 -2.68 -11.51
C ASP A 631 22.98 -2.22 -12.88
N LEU A 632 23.88 -1.91 -13.82
CA LEU A 632 23.52 -1.38 -15.14
C LEU A 632 23.63 -2.48 -16.22
N VAL A 633 22.60 -2.59 -17.05
CA VAL A 633 22.56 -3.54 -18.16
C VAL A 633 22.22 -2.84 -19.47
N GLN A 634 22.93 -3.18 -20.55
CA GLN A 634 22.67 -2.67 -21.89
C GLN A 634 22.00 -3.73 -22.76
N ARG A 635 20.89 -3.37 -23.41
CA ARG A 635 20.20 -4.19 -24.40
C ARG A 635 20.95 -4.25 -25.74
N PRO A 636 20.64 -5.23 -26.61
CA PRO A 636 21.21 -5.31 -27.95
C PRO A 636 20.97 -4.08 -28.84
N ASP A 637 19.88 -3.33 -28.58
CA ASP A 637 19.54 -2.10 -29.30
C ASP A 637 20.31 -0.86 -28.78
N GLY A 638 21.20 -1.04 -27.80
CA GLY A 638 22.03 0.00 -27.22
C GLY A 638 21.39 0.75 -26.05
N LYS A 639 20.11 0.51 -25.75
CA LYS A 639 19.43 1.13 -24.60
C LYS A 639 19.95 0.57 -23.27
N TRP A 640 20.01 1.44 -22.27
CA TRP A 640 20.49 1.11 -20.94
C TRP A 640 19.36 1.06 -19.94
N TYR A 641 19.50 0.18 -18.95
CA TYR A 641 18.59 0.03 -17.82
C TYR A 641 19.38 -0.11 -16.53
N ALA A 642 18.78 0.35 -15.44
CA ALA A 642 19.23 0.09 -14.10
C ALA A 642 18.28 -0.93 -13.46
N VAL A 643 18.86 -2.01 -12.92
CA VAL A 643 18.16 -2.94 -12.03
C VAL A 643 18.62 -2.61 -10.60
N PHE A 644 17.69 -2.40 -9.68
CA PHE A 644 18.00 -1.90 -8.33
C PHE A 644 17.01 -2.42 -7.30
N LEU A 645 17.38 -2.35 -6.02
CA LEU A 645 16.45 -2.68 -4.95
C LEU A 645 15.63 -1.46 -4.54
N ALA A 646 14.41 -1.70 -4.06
CA ALA A 646 13.60 -0.71 -3.35
C ALA A 646 12.59 -1.41 -2.42
N VAL A 647 11.79 -0.64 -1.68
CA VAL A 647 10.72 -1.16 -0.82
C VAL A 647 9.36 -0.55 -1.18
N ARG A 648 8.28 -1.30 -0.89
CA ARG A 648 6.89 -0.82 -0.88
C ARG A 648 6.42 -0.60 0.57
N PRO A 649 6.65 0.58 1.17
CA PRO A 649 6.29 0.83 2.57
C PRO A 649 4.77 0.95 2.73
N GLN A 650 4.25 0.36 3.80
CA GLN A 650 2.84 0.42 4.21
C GLN A 650 2.68 1.35 5.41
N LEU A 651 1.56 2.07 5.46
CA LEU A 651 1.22 3.05 6.51
C LEU A 651 2.32 4.14 6.67
N PRO A 652 2.33 5.18 5.81
CA PRO A 652 3.39 6.20 5.76
C PRO A 652 3.29 7.24 6.89
N THR A 653 2.97 6.83 8.12
CA THR A 653 2.89 7.76 9.25
C THR A 653 4.26 8.18 9.78
N ASN A 654 5.34 7.47 9.43
CA ASN A 654 6.73 7.79 9.77
C ASN A 654 7.64 7.56 8.54
N LEU A 655 8.76 8.29 8.45
CA LEU A 655 9.76 8.22 7.37
C LEU A 655 10.32 6.79 7.10
N ASN A 656 10.11 5.83 8.01
CA ASN A 656 10.60 4.44 7.95
C ASN A 656 9.47 3.40 7.74
N GLY A 657 8.37 3.73 7.05
CA GLY A 657 7.16 2.89 6.93
C GLY A 657 7.39 1.36 6.80
N THR A 658 6.49 0.54 7.33
CA THR A 658 6.68 -0.92 7.43
C THR A 658 6.61 -1.60 6.07
N TYR A 659 7.61 -2.39 5.69
CA TYR A 659 7.63 -3.10 4.40
C TYR A 659 7.71 -4.63 4.62
N GLN A 660 6.57 -5.27 4.83
CA GLN A 660 6.50 -6.71 5.14
C GLN A 660 7.10 -7.62 4.05
N LEU A 661 7.22 -7.16 2.81
CA LEU A 661 7.77 -7.96 1.71
C LEU A 661 9.30 -7.94 1.65
N GLY A 662 9.95 -7.13 2.49
CA GLY A 662 11.39 -6.87 2.40
C GLY A 662 11.73 -5.97 1.22
N ARG A 663 13.00 -5.99 0.81
CA ARG A 663 13.51 -5.28 -0.38
C ARG A 663 13.27 -6.13 -1.62
N GLU A 664 12.68 -5.53 -2.64
CA GLU A 664 12.28 -6.18 -3.90
C GLU A 664 13.12 -5.64 -5.07
N THR A 665 13.08 -6.27 -6.26
CA THR A 665 13.87 -5.84 -7.43
C THR A 665 13.03 -5.00 -8.40
N PHE A 666 13.58 -3.86 -8.79
CA PHE A 666 12.97 -2.85 -9.65
C PHE A 666 13.83 -2.61 -10.89
N LEU A 667 13.19 -2.09 -11.94
CA LEU A 667 13.81 -1.74 -13.21
C LEU A 667 13.51 -0.29 -13.56
N SER A 668 14.45 0.40 -14.18
CA SER A 668 14.23 1.72 -14.77
C SER A 668 15.07 1.91 -16.04
N PRO A 669 14.51 2.51 -17.11
CA PRO A 669 15.31 2.93 -18.26
C PRO A 669 16.31 4.00 -17.84
N VAL A 670 17.51 3.95 -18.42
CA VAL A 670 18.59 4.89 -18.15
C VAL A 670 18.80 5.77 -19.37
N THR A 671 18.67 7.08 -19.18
CA THR A 671 19.03 8.07 -20.19
C THR A 671 20.44 8.57 -19.95
N TRP A 672 21.19 8.80 -21.03
CA TRP A 672 22.53 9.36 -20.97
C TRP A 672 22.47 10.83 -21.38
N SER A 673 23.01 11.72 -20.55
CA SER A 673 23.17 13.12 -20.91
C SER A 673 24.16 13.28 -22.06
N GLN A 674 24.15 14.46 -22.70
CA GLN A 674 25.10 14.78 -23.77
C GLN A 674 26.56 14.68 -23.30
N ASP A 675 26.81 14.99 -22.03
CA ASP A 675 28.14 14.90 -21.42
C ASP A 675 28.47 13.50 -20.89
N GLY A 676 27.63 12.49 -21.16
CA GLY A 676 27.90 11.09 -20.79
C GLY A 676 27.62 10.74 -19.33
N TRP A 677 26.57 11.32 -18.72
CA TRP A 677 26.12 10.94 -17.38
C TRP A 677 24.79 10.17 -17.43
N PRO A 678 24.68 8.99 -16.80
CA PRO A 678 23.45 8.24 -16.78
C PRO A 678 22.49 8.73 -15.70
N LEU A 679 21.20 8.64 -15.96
CA LEU A 679 20.13 8.99 -15.03
C LEU A 679 18.95 8.02 -15.21
N ALA A 680 18.49 7.40 -14.13
CA ALA A 680 17.32 6.53 -14.19
C ALA A 680 16.04 7.35 -14.38
N ASN A 681 15.12 6.83 -15.19
CA ASN A 681 13.85 7.46 -15.54
C ASN A 681 13.96 8.96 -15.92
N ASN A 682 15.08 9.34 -16.55
CA ASN A 682 15.38 10.73 -16.89
C ASN A 682 15.30 11.71 -15.69
N GLY A 683 15.54 11.23 -14.47
CA GLY A 683 15.50 12.00 -13.23
C GLY A 683 14.13 12.10 -12.57
N SER A 684 13.09 11.57 -13.22
CA SER A 684 11.74 11.46 -12.66
C SER A 684 11.71 10.39 -11.55
N ALA A 685 10.69 10.48 -10.69
CA ALA A 685 10.45 9.49 -9.66
C ALA A 685 10.27 8.08 -10.25
N ILE A 686 10.76 7.07 -9.55
CA ILE A 686 10.44 5.68 -9.84
C ILE A 686 9.05 5.39 -9.28
N THR A 687 8.12 5.01 -10.14
CA THR A 687 6.73 4.64 -9.82
C THR A 687 6.48 3.17 -10.14
N PHE A 688 5.29 2.67 -9.78
CA PHE A 688 4.90 1.30 -10.14
C PHE A 688 4.81 1.12 -11.65
N GLU A 689 4.33 2.11 -12.38
CA GLU A 689 4.27 2.07 -13.84
C GLU A 689 5.37 2.95 -14.40
N ILE A 690 6.15 2.40 -15.33
CA ILE A 690 7.16 3.15 -16.08
C ILE A 690 6.88 2.96 -17.56
N GLU A 691 6.73 4.09 -18.26
CA GLU A 691 6.53 4.11 -19.70
C GLU A 691 7.83 3.77 -20.43
N ASP A 692 7.84 2.63 -21.13
CA ASP A 692 8.88 2.31 -22.09
C ASP A 692 8.30 1.44 -23.21
N PRO A 693 7.98 2.03 -24.38
CA PRO A 693 7.36 1.31 -25.49
C PRO A 693 8.24 0.21 -26.10
N SER A 694 9.51 0.12 -25.68
CA SER A 694 10.43 -0.91 -26.15
C SER A 694 10.52 -2.14 -25.24
N LEU A 695 9.84 -2.11 -24.09
CA LEU A 695 9.67 -3.26 -23.22
C LEU A 695 8.23 -3.76 -23.29
N PRO A 696 8.00 -5.08 -23.23
CA PRO A 696 6.64 -5.60 -23.17
C PRO A 696 5.99 -5.22 -21.84
N ALA A 697 4.66 -5.17 -21.83
CA ALA A 697 3.92 -5.14 -20.58
C ALA A 697 4.22 -6.43 -19.78
N GLN A 698 4.30 -6.30 -18.46
CA GLN A 698 4.49 -7.46 -17.58
C GLN A 698 3.27 -8.38 -17.71
N GLN A 699 3.50 -9.67 -17.85
CA GLN A 699 2.42 -10.66 -17.86
C GLN A 699 1.87 -10.79 -16.44
N THR A 700 0.68 -10.23 -16.19
CA THR A 700 -0.05 -10.42 -14.94
C THR A 700 -1.07 -11.53 -15.12
N ASN A 701 -0.76 -12.72 -14.63
CA ASN A 701 -1.77 -13.76 -14.50
C ASN A 701 -2.25 -13.77 -13.04
N ASP A 702 -3.49 -13.34 -12.79
CA ASP A 702 -4.20 -13.66 -11.53
C ASP A 702 -4.29 -15.18 -11.45
N THR A 703 -3.28 -15.77 -10.83
CA THR A 703 -3.10 -17.22 -10.77
C THR A 703 -3.10 -17.63 -9.33
N VAL A 704 -3.95 -18.61 -9.04
CA VAL A 704 -3.78 -19.42 -7.85
C VAL A 704 -2.56 -20.30 -8.12
N TRP A 705 -1.43 -19.99 -7.50
CA TRP A 705 -0.30 -20.91 -7.51
C TRP A 705 -0.67 -22.13 -6.66
N LYS A 706 -0.34 -23.32 -7.15
CA LYS A 706 -0.63 -24.57 -6.46
C LYS A 706 0.57 -25.48 -6.45
N ASP A 707 0.75 -26.18 -5.34
CA ASP A 707 1.67 -27.31 -5.26
C ASP A 707 0.94 -28.47 -4.57
N ASP A 708 0.78 -29.55 -5.33
CA ASP A 708 0.19 -30.81 -4.87
C ASP A 708 1.26 -31.85 -4.50
N PHE A 709 2.54 -31.45 -4.53
CA PHE A 709 3.69 -32.29 -4.20
C PHE A 709 3.77 -33.57 -5.05
N SER A 710 3.24 -33.56 -6.27
CA SER A 710 3.32 -34.69 -7.22
C SER A 710 4.70 -34.80 -7.90
N SER A 711 5.47 -33.71 -7.91
CA SER A 711 6.84 -33.68 -8.43
C SER A 711 7.79 -34.54 -7.57
N PRO A 712 8.81 -35.21 -8.16
CA PRO A 712 9.81 -35.97 -7.40
C PRO A 712 10.72 -35.10 -6.53
N SER A 713 10.72 -33.78 -6.74
CA SER A 713 11.45 -32.79 -5.95
C SER A 713 10.56 -31.58 -5.67
N LEU A 714 10.88 -30.83 -4.60
CA LEU A 714 10.20 -29.57 -4.31
C LEU A 714 10.31 -28.66 -5.54
N THR A 715 9.19 -28.05 -5.93
CA THR A 715 9.17 -27.09 -7.03
C THR A 715 9.97 -25.84 -6.68
N SER A 716 10.38 -25.08 -7.69
CA SER A 716 11.05 -23.79 -7.50
C SER A 716 10.21 -22.86 -6.61
N GLY A 717 10.88 -22.13 -5.71
CA GLY A 717 10.25 -21.20 -4.76
C GLY A 717 10.18 -21.68 -3.30
N TRP A 718 10.41 -22.97 -3.03
CA TRP A 718 10.59 -23.47 -1.67
C TRP A 718 12.03 -23.28 -1.18
N GLU A 719 12.16 -22.74 0.03
CA GLU A 719 13.42 -22.38 0.69
C GLU A 719 13.48 -22.97 2.10
N PHE A 720 14.68 -23.28 2.55
CA PHE A 720 15.01 -23.70 3.91
C PHE A 720 15.79 -22.59 4.60
N ARG A 721 15.70 -22.50 5.92
CA ARG A 721 16.67 -21.73 6.70
C ARG A 721 17.92 -22.58 6.94
N GLY A 722 19.03 -22.17 6.34
CA GLY A 722 20.28 -22.93 6.28
C GLY A 722 20.14 -24.19 5.43
N THR A 723 21.24 -24.95 5.30
CA THR A 723 21.19 -26.21 4.56
C THR A 723 20.44 -27.27 5.38
N PRO A 724 19.33 -27.85 4.86
CA PRO A 724 18.59 -28.87 5.59
C PRO A 724 19.45 -30.14 5.73
N TYR A 725 19.63 -30.57 6.98
CA TYR A 725 20.38 -31.76 7.36
C TYR A 725 19.50 -32.80 8.06
N GLY A 726 19.78 -34.08 7.81
CA GLY A 726 18.98 -35.20 8.31
C GLY A 726 17.75 -35.51 7.45
N ASN A 727 17.07 -36.61 7.78
CA ASN A 727 15.93 -37.14 7.02
C ASN A 727 14.61 -36.77 7.72
N TRP A 728 14.27 -35.48 7.72
CA TRP A 728 13.05 -34.97 8.35
C TRP A 728 11.96 -34.54 7.36
N TYR A 729 12.25 -34.46 6.07
CA TYR A 729 11.22 -34.25 5.04
C TYR A 729 11.37 -35.25 3.88
N ARG A 730 10.25 -35.55 3.22
CA ARG A 730 10.22 -36.26 1.94
C ARG A 730 8.96 -35.93 1.16
N LEU A 731 8.98 -36.19 -0.15
CA LEU A 731 7.80 -36.17 -1.00
C LEU A 731 7.38 -37.62 -1.27
N GLU A 732 6.11 -37.93 -1.03
CA GLU A 732 5.57 -39.27 -1.19
C GLU A 732 4.06 -39.18 -1.43
N ASN A 733 3.55 -39.92 -2.43
CA ASN A 733 2.11 -40.00 -2.73
C ASN A 733 1.41 -38.63 -2.83
N SER A 734 1.96 -37.70 -3.62
CA SER A 734 1.42 -36.33 -3.79
C SER A 734 1.22 -35.60 -2.45
N SER A 735 2.22 -35.72 -1.58
CA SER A 735 2.22 -35.11 -0.25
C SER A 735 3.63 -34.71 0.16
N LEU A 736 3.75 -33.60 0.90
CA LEU A 736 4.94 -33.27 1.65
C LEU A 736 4.80 -33.86 3.05
N ILE A 737 5.73 -34.75 3.43
CA ILE A 737 5.72 -35.39 4.74
C ILE A 737 6.85 -34.79 5.58
N LEU A 738 6.49 -34.21 6.72
CA LEU A 738 7.43 -33.68 7.71
C LEU A 738 7.45 -34.55 8.97
N ARG A 739 8.63 -35.02 9.34
CA ARG A 739 8.93 -35.59 10.64
C ARG A 739 9.58 -34.51 11.51
N GLY A 740 8.79 -33.92 12.40
CA GLY A 740 9.23 -32.85 13.28
C GLY A 740 10.47 -33.22 14.10
N THR A 741 11.38 -32.25 14.22
CA THR A 741 12.59 -32.39 15.04
C THR A 741 12.31 -31.92 16.47
N PRO A 742 13.21 -32.17 17.43
CA PRO A 742 13.10 -31.58 18.77
C PRO A 742 13.29 -30.05 18.81
N ARG A 743 13.55 -29.38 17.68
CA ARG A 743 13.85 -27.94 17.61
C ARG A 743 12.58 -27.13 17.38
N THR A 744 12.41 -26.06 18.16
CA THR A 744 11.32 -25.10 18.01
C THR A 744 11.59 -24.14 16.84
N LEU A 745 10.57 -23.38 16.42
CA LEU A 745 10.71 -22.31 15.43
C LEU A 745 11.63 -21.15 15.90
N SER A 746 11.97 -21.07 17.18
CA SER A 746 12.95 -20.10 17.70
C SER A 746 14.37 -20.66 17.82
N ALA A 747 14.64 -21.82 17.24
CA ALA A 747 15.99 -22.36 17.14
C ALA A 747 16.76 -21.69 15.99
N LEU A 748 18.09 -21.56 16.14
CA LEU A 748 18.97 -21.06 15.07
C LEU A 748 19.20 -22.10 13.96
N ASP A 749 18.98 -23.40 14.25
CA ASP A 749 19.18 -24.48 13.29
C ASP A 749 18.32 -25.71 13.59
N GLY A 750 18.29 -26.66 12.65
CA GLY A 750 17.70 -27.98 12.82
C GLY A 750 16.17 -28.00 12.90
N MET A 751 15.51 -26.92 12.49
CA MET A 751 14.05 -26.86 12.36
C MET A 751 13.59 -27.72 11.19
N ALA A 752 12.50 -28.46 11.40
CA ALA A 752 11.73 -29.00 10.28
C ALA A 752 10.78 -27.89 9.77
N LEU A 753 11.35 -26.96 9.02
CA LEU A 753 10.67 -25.78 8.45
C LEU A 753 11.03 -25.66 6.97
N ILE A 754 10.00 -25.52 6.13
CA ILE A 754 10.13 -25.22 4.70
C ILE A 754 9.28 -23.99 4.42
N THR A 755 9.88 -22.98 3.80
CA THR A 755 9.26 -21.67 3.60
C THR A 755 9.17 -21.29 2.13
N ARG A 756 8.27 -20.38 1.79
CA ARG A 756 8.28 -19.66 0.52
C ARG A 756 8.12 -18.17 0.75
N LYS A 757 8.67 -17.35 -0.14
CA LYS A 757 8.53 -15.89 -0.07
C LYS A 757 7.06 -15.49 -0.18
N GLN A 758 6.66 -14.50 0.59
CA GLN A 758 5.47 -13.71 0.29
C GLN A 758 5.84 -12.70 -0.79
N ASP A 759 5.08 -12.70 -1.88
CA ASP A 759 5.38 -11.94 -3.11
C ASP A 759 4.30 -10.89 -3.44
N ASP A 760 3.26 -10.79 -2.61
CA ASP A 760 2.19 -9.79 -2.72
C ASP A 760 1.72 -9.31 -1.34
N LEU A 761 1.17 -8.09 -1.27
CA LEU A 761 0.58 -7.51 -0.06
C LEU A 761 -0.79 -8.09 0.26
N HIS A 762 -1.54 -8.49 -0.79
CA HIS A 762 -2.79 -9.22 -0.68
C HIS A 762 -2.54 -10.69 -1.02
N TYR A 763 -2.33 -11.48 0.03
CA TYR A 763 -1.75 -12.81 -0.09
C TYR A 763 -2.50 -13.78 0.83
N GLU A 764 -3.07 -14.84 0.27
CA GLU A 764 -3.68 -15.91 1.05
C GLU A 764 -2.99 -17.24 0.74
N PHE A 765 -2.40 -17.82 1.79
CA PHE A 765 -1.73 -19.11 1.76
C PHE A 765 -2.60 -20.13 2.50
N SER A 766 -2.81 -21.28 1.88
CA SER A 766 -3.57 -22.36 2.50
C SER A 766 -3.02 -23.74 2.18
N VAL A 767 -3.16 -24.68 3.11
CA VAL A 767 -2.66 -26.05 2.98
C VAL A 767 -3.55 -27.00 3.78
N ASP A 768 -3.71 -28.23 3.32
CA ASP A 768 -4.30 -29.28 4.14
C ASP A 768 -3.24 -29.97 4.97
N LEU A 769 -3.58 -30.27 6.21
CA LEU A 769 -2.75 -30.96 7.17
C LEU A 769 -3.49 -32.17 7.74
N ASP A 770 -2.87 -33.34 7.58
CA ASP A 770 -3.17 -34.53 8.36
C ASP A 770 -2.07 -34.74 9.39
N PHE A 771 -2.42 -34.75 10.67
CA PHE A 771 -1.44 -34.98 11.73
C PHE A 771 -2.07 -35.60 12.98
N GLN A 772 -1.43 -36.66 13.49
CA GLN A 772 -1.87 -37.36 14.70
C GLN A 772 -0.81 -37.21 15.80
N PRO A 773 -0.82 -36.10 16.57
CA PRO A 773 0.12 -35.92 17.67
C PRO A 773 -0.09 -36.97 18.75
N THR A 774 1.00 -37.38 19.41
CA THR A 774 1.00 -38.39 20.49
C THR A 774 1.37 -37.82 21.86
N LEU A 775 1.87 -36.59 21.91
CA LEU A 775 2.23 -35.83 23.11
C LEU A 775 1.74 -34.40 22.92
N GLU A 776 1.45 -33.69 24.02
CA GLU A 776 1.02 -32.28 24.01
C GLU A 776 2.10 -31.35 23.43
N SER A 777 3.37 -31.74 23.49
CA SER A 777 4.47 -30.97 22.89
C SER A 777 4.57 -31.13 21.36
N HIS A 778 3.90 -32.14 20.77
CA HIS A 778 3.94 -32.38 19.34
C HIS A 778 2.99 -31.43 18.62
N GLU A 779 3.50 -30.66 17.67
CA GLU A 779 2.69 -29.81 16.82
C GLU A 779 3.18 -29.79 15.37
N ALA A 780 2.24 -29.59 14.44
CA ALA A 780 2.52 -29.34 13.04
C ALA A 780 1.54 -28.32 12.49
N GLY A 781 1.99 -27.46 11.57
CA GLY A 781 1.19 -26.33 11.16
C GLY A 781 1.86 -25.44 10.11
N ILE A 782 1.38 -24.21 10.06
CA ILE A 782 1.90 -23.17 9.17
C ILE A 782 2.26 -21.90 9.95
N THR A 783 3.19 -21.12 9.40
CA THR A 783 3.69 -19.89 10.05
C THR A 783 3.88 -18.75 9.06
N ALA A 784 3.45 -17.54 9.44
CA ALA A 784 3.96 -16.30 8.87
C ALA A 784 5.32 -16.02 9.52
N TRP A 785 6.38 -16.07 8.73
CA TRP A 785 7.77 -16.15 9.20
C TRP A 785 8.58 -14.98 8.67
N VAL A 786 9.29 -14.29 9.57
CA VAL A 786 10.42 -13.43 9.19
C VAL A 786 11.72 -14.07 9.64
N ASN A 787 11.81 -14.44 10.91
CA ASN A 787 12.98 -15.08 11.51
C ASN A 787 12.61 -15.77 12.85
N ASP A 788 13.60 -16.34 13.54
CA ASP A 788 13.44 -17.05 14.81
C ASP A 788 12.91 -16.20 16.00
N GLN A 789 12.97 -14.86 15.87
CA GLN A 789 12.49 -13.90 16.86
C GLN A 789 11.15 -13.26 16.46
N TYR A 790 10.71 -13.44 15.21
CA TYR A 790 9.52 -12.83 14.62
C TYR A 790 8.79 -13.81 13.72
N HIS A 791 7.81 -14.51 14.28
CA HIS A 791 6.96 -15.46 13.58
C HIS A 791 5.60 -15.61 14.26
N ASN A 792 4.57 -15.95 13.47
CA ASN A 792 3.21 -16.15 13.93
C ASN A 792 2.64 -17.41 13.31
N SER A 793 2.28 -18.39 14.13
CA SER A 793 1.97 -19.74 13.69
C SER A 793 0.56 -20.18 14.09
N ILE A 794 -0.01 -21.08 13.28
CA ILE A 794 -1.19 -21.88 13.62
C ILE A 794 -0.86 -23.35 13.41
N SER A 795 -1.07 -24.16 14.45
CA SER A 795 -0.70 -25.58 14.48
C SER A 795 -1.77 -26.47 15.08
N LEU A 796 -1.75 -27.74 14.66
CA LEU A 796 -2.54 -28.82 15.22
C LEU A 796 -1.69 -29.57 16.27
N MET A 797 -2.27 -29.78 17.46
CA MET A 797 -1.64 -30.47 18.59
C MET A 797 -2.67 -31.21 19.45
N LEU A 798 -2.24 -31.90 20.52
CA LEU A 798 -3.15 -32.40 21.56
C LEU A 798 -3.57 -31.26 22.50
N CYS A 799 -4.83 -31.27 22.97
CA CYS A 799 -5.30 -30.29 23.95
C CYS A 799 -4.74 -30.57 25.34
N GLU A 800 -4.24 -29.56 26.04
CA GLU A 800 -3.96 -29.65 27.48
C GLU A 800 -5.28 -29.64 28.27
N ASN A 801 -5.55 -30.68 29.07
CA ASN A 801 -6.59 -30.71 30.12
C ASN A 801 -8.05 -30.38 29.70
N GLN A 802 -8.51 -30.74 28.49
CA GLN A 802 -9.92 -30.57 28.08
C GLN A 802 -10.53 -31.83 27.44
N ASN A 803 -11.87 -31.88 27.38
CA ASN A 803 -12.67 -33.01 26.89
C ASN A 803 -12.46 -33.40 25.40
N SER A 804 -11.75 -32.59 24.61
CA SER A 804 -11.43 -32.85 23.20
C SER A 804 -10.02 -33.44 23.04
N THR A 805 -9.82 -34.37 22.10
CA THR A 805 -8.50 -34.98 21.86
C THR A 805 -7.51 -34.05 21.16
N TYR A 806 -7.96 -33.11 20.32
CA TYR A 806 -7.09 -32.25 19.50
C TYR A 806 -7.47 -30.77 19.56
N CYS A 807 -6.47 -29.90 19.44
CA CYS A 807 -6.58 -28.45 19.51
C CYS A 807 -5.84 -27.78 18.34
N LEU A 808 -6.35 -26.65 17.88
CA LEU A 808 -5.57 -25.67 17.14
C LEU A 808 -4.92 -24.69 18.11
N ARG A 809 -3.60 -24.51 18.00
CA ARG A 809 -2.83 -23.52 18.75
C ARG A 809 -2.43 -22.41 17.80
N THR A 810 -2.63 -21.17 18.21
CA THR A 810 -2.01 -20.01 17.54
C THR A 810 -0.96 -19.42 18.46
N GLU A 811 0.24 -19.15 17.96
CA GLU A 811 1.32 -18.52 18.71
C GLU A 811 1.87 -17.31 17.95
N THR A 812 2.02 -16.20 18.66
CA THR A 812 2.68 -14.98 18.19
C THR A 812 3.99 -14.80 18.93
N ILE A 813 5.11 -14.76 18.21
CA ILE A 813 6.43 -14.39 18.73
C ILE A 813 6.89 -13.09 18.06
N ALA A 814 7.15 -12.06 18.85
CA ALA A 814 7.67 -10.75 18.40
C ALA A 814 8.65 -10.18 19.43
N GLN A 815 9.87 -10.73 19.46
CA GLN A 815 10.86 -10.42 20.49
C GLN A 815 11.94 -9.46 19.93
N GLY A 816 11.78 -8.15 20.14
CA GLY A 816 12.87 -7.19 19.88
C GLY A 816 12.60 -5.76 20.35
N VAL A 817 13.56 -4.86 20.10
CA VAL A 817 13.62 -3.53 20.71
C VAL A 817 12.57 -2.59 20.11
N GLY A 818 11.71 -2.00 20.94
CA GLY A 818 10.73 -1.00 20.52
C GLY A 818 9.36 -1.54 20.10
N ILE A 819 9.09 -2.83 20.30
CA ILE A 819 7.77 -3.45 20.08
C ILE A 819 7.38 -4.21 21.36
N ASP A 820 6.31 -3.78 22.03
CA ASP A 820 5.70 -4.48 23.18
C ASP A 820 4.86 -5.68 22.70
N GLY A 821 5.50 -6.68 22.09
CA GLY A 821 4.86 -7.94 21.72
C GLY A 821 4.97 -8.96 22.84
N ASN A 822 3.95 -9.10 23.70
CA ASN A 822 3.86 -10.28 24.56
C ASN A 822 3.66 -11.52 23.68
N VAL A 823 4.32 -12.64 24.05
CA VAL A 823 3.97 -13.95 23.49
C VAL A 823 2.49 -14.20 23.79
N THR A 824 1.67 -14.27 22.75
CA THR A 824 0.26 -14.61 22.90
C THR A 824 0.02 -15.98 22.32
N THR A 825 -0.62 -16.84 23.11
CA THR A 825 -0.99 -18.18 22.71
C THR A 825 -2.47 -18.37 22.93
N THR A 826 -3.17 -18.85 21.90
CA THR A 826 -4.59 -19.22 22.00
C THR A 826 -4.75 -20.67 21.64
N TYR A 827 -5.59 -21.38 22.39
CA TYR A 827 -5.95 -22.77 22.12
C TYR A 827 -7.42 -22.85 21.75
N MET A 828 -7.73 -23.54 20.67
CA MET A 828 -9.09 -23.79 20.21
C MET A 828 -9.32 -25.30 20.09
N PRO A 829 -10.15 -25.90 20.96
CA PRO A 829 -10.53 -27.30 20.84
C PRO A 829 -11.21 -27.58 19.48
N LEU A 830 -10.81 -28.68 18.84
CA LEU A 830 -11.52 -29.22 17.67
C LEU A 830 -12.64 -30.16 18.13
N SER A 831 -13.69 -30.27 17.33
CA SER A 831 -14.81 -31.17 17.61
C SER A 831 -14.45 -32.60 17.19
N GLU A 832 -15.08 -33.61 17.80
CA GLU A 832 -14.86 -35.03 17.44
C GLU A 832 -15.16 -35.36 15.97
N ARG A 833 -15.91 -34.48 15.26
CA ARG A 833 -16.29 -34.65 13.84
C ARG A 833 -15.25 -34.15 12.85
N ASP A 834 -14.25 -33.42 13.32
CA ASP A 834 -13.14 -32.91 12.50
C ASP A 834 -12.07 -33.98 12.22
N ALA A 835 -12.27 -35.20 12.71
CA ALA A 835 -11.42 -36.37 12.46
C ALA A 835 -12.09 -37.35 11.48
N SER A 836 -11.50 -37.50 10.28
CA SER A 836 -11.84 -38.61 9.38
C SER A 836 -11.02 -39.83 9.79
N ASP A 837 -11.65 -40.98 10.04
CA ASP A 837 -10.97 -42.23 10.41
C ASP A 837 -9.99 -42.13 11.61
N GLY A 838 -10.23 -41.17 12.52
CA GLY A 838 -9.39 -40.94 13.70
C GLY A 838 -8.13 -40.08 13.47
N VAL A 839 -7.95 -39.55 12.24
CA VAL A 839 -6.91 -38.57 11.90
C VAL A 839 -7.57 -37.20 11.70
N PRO A 840 -7.20 -36.17 12.45
CA PRO A 840 -7.66 -34.81 12.18
C PRO A 840 -7.14 -34.34 10.82
N SER A 841 -8.05 -33.86 9.99
CA SER A 841 -7.76 -33.28 8.67
C SER A 841 -8.28 -31.86 8.65
N VAL A 842 -7.39 -30.88 8.71
CA VAL A 842 -7.73 -29.45 8.72
C VAL A 842 -7.08 -28.74 7.54
N ARG A 843 -7.76 -27.74 6.99
CA ARG A 843 -7.13 -26.79 6.06
C ARG A 843 -6.75 -25.54 6.84
N LEU A 844 -5.47 -25.21 6.87
CA LEU A 844 -4.93 -24.04 7.57
C LEU A 844 -4.79 -22.87 6.59
N TYR A 845 -4.96 -21.65 7.09
CA TYR A 845 -4.90 -20.41 6.31
C TYR A 845 -4.05 -19.35 6.98
N ILE A 846 -3.24 -18.65 6.19
CA ILE A 846 -2.68 -17.33 6.50
C ILE A 846 -3.20 -16.36 5.45
N ARG A 847 -3.83 -15.27 5.88
CA ARG A 847 -4.23 -14.16 4.99
C ARG A 847 -3.47 -12.90 5.38
N ALA A 848 -2.87 -12.24 4.41
CA ALA A 848 -2.19 -10.96 4.55
C ALA A 848 -2.92 -9.87 3.75
N THR A 849 -3.01 -8.69 4.34
CA THR A 849 -3.37 -7.41 3.73
C THR A 849 -2.22 -6.41 3.99
N PRO A 850 -2.24 -5.21 3.40
CA PRO A 850 -1.20 -4.21 3.65
C PRO A 850 -0.95 -3.90 5.14
N ASP A 851 -1.98 -3.99 5.99
CA ASP A 851 -1.94 -3.61 7.40
C ASP A 851 -2.06 -4.78 8.40
N THR A 852 -2.58 -5.94 7.97
CA THR A 852 -3.02 -7.01 8.87
C THR A 852 -2.68 -8.40 8.32
N TYR A 853 -2.37 -9.33 9.22
CA TYR A 853 -2.35 -10.76 8.96
C TYR A 853 -3.42 -11.46 9.79
N GLN A 854 -3.97 -12.55 9.28
CA GLN A 854 -4.95 -13.39 9.96
C GLN A 854 -4.53 -14.85 9.86
N LEU A 855 -4.65 -15.59 10.97
CA LEU A 855 -4.51 -17.05 10.98
C LEU A 855 -5.89 -17.68 11.13
N GLY A 856 -6.17 -18.69 10.32
CA GLY A 856 -7.46 -19.34 10.32
C GLY A 856 -7.40 -20.79 9.88
N TYR A 857 -8.53 -21.47 9.97
CA TYR A 857 -8.67 -22.84 9.50
C TYR A 857 -10.07 -23.07 8.92
N SER A 858 -10.20 -24.14 8.15
CA SER A 858 -11.48 -24.75 7.81
C SER A 858 -11.40 -26.26 8.04
N SER A 859 -12.56 -26.88 8.23
CA SER A 859 -12.72 -28.31 8.42
C SER A 859 -13.93 -28.79 7.61
N PRO A 860 -14.19 -30.10 7.49
CA PRO A 860 -15.36 -30.60 6.77
C PRO A 860 -16.70 -29.96 7.20
N ASP A 861 -16.82 -29.52 8.46
CA ASP A 861 -18.00 -28.84 9.01
C ASP A 861 -18.08 -27.34 8.64
N TYR A 862 -16.98 -26.70 8.21
CA TYR A 862 -16.90 -25.29 7.84
C TYR A 862 -16.39 -25.13 6.41
N LYS A 863 -17.28 -24.83 5.45
CA LYS A 863 -16.87 -24.60 4.04
C LYS A 863 -16.06 -23.32 3.81
N SER A 864 -16.02 -22.41 4.79
CA SER A 864 -15.29 -21.14 4.72
C SER A 864 -14.32 -21.00 5.90
N PRO A 865 -13.17 -20.33 5.73
CA PRO A 865 -12.19 -20.15 6.82
C PRO A 865 -12.79 -19.45 8.03
N LYS A 866 -12.54 -20.00 9.22
CA LYS A 866 -12.73 -19.35 10.51
C LYS A 866 -11.40 -18.73 10.95
N TRP A 867 -11.39 -17.40 11.10
CA TRP A 867 -10.22 -16.65 11.57
C TRP A 867 -10.14 -16.67 13.10
N LEU A 868 -8.97 -17.01 13.64
CA LEU A 868 -8.76 -17.18 15.08
C LEU A 868 -8.02 -16.01 15.70
N VAL A 869 -7.02 -15.50 15.00
CA VAL A 869 -6.21 -14.37 15.45
C VAL A 869 -5.92 -13.46 14.27
N ALA A 870 -5.81 -12.17 14.56
CA ALA A 870 -5.30 -11.16 13.64
C ALA A 870 -4.17 -10.39 14.32
N PHE A 871 -3.13 -10.06 13.56
CA PHE A 871 -1.98 -9.29 14.05
C PHE A 871 -1.50 -8.27 13.01
N SER A 872 -0.76 -7.27 13.47
CA SER A 872 -0.31 -6.18 12.59
C SER A 872 0.77 -6.65 11.62
N ALA A 873 0.66 -6.20 10.36
CA ALA A 873 1.70 -6.40 9.34
C ALA A 873 3.05 -5.79 9.73
N SER A 874 3.07 -4.81 10.64
CA SER A 874 4.31 -4.20 11.16
C SER A 874 5.27 -5.21 11.80
N TRP A 875 4.75 -6.29 12.37
CA TRP A 875 5.57 -7.35 12.96
C TRP A 875 6.36 -8.14 11.91
N MET A 876 5.91 -8.09 10.66
CA MET A 876 6.58 -8.74 9.53
C MET A 876 7.69 -7.88 8.92
N ALA A 877 7.96 -6.69 9.48
CA ALA A 877 9.09 -5.81 9.14
C ALA A 877 9.82 -5.32 10.41
N PRO A 878 10.33 -6.23 11.25
CA PRO A 878 10.84 -5.89 12.58
C PRO A 878 12.18 -5.13 12.54
N HIS A 879 12.42 -4.35 13.59
CA HIS A 879 13.71 -3.75 13.88
C HIS A 879 14.37 -4.50 15.05
N SER A 880 15.53 -5.11 14.83
CA SER A 880 16.32 -5.78 15.88
C SER A 880 17.57 -4.96 16.20
N GLY A 881 17.80 -4.68 17.49
CA GLY A 881 18.96 -3.89 17.92
C GLY A 881 19.04 -2.47 17.33
N GLY A 882 17.91 -1.89 16.93
CA GLY A 882 17.85 -0.59 16.25
C GLY A 882 18.13 -0.61 14.75
N ARG A 883 18.19 -1.80 14.12
CA ARG A 883 18.38 -1.99 12.67
C ARG A 883 17.21 -2.76 12.08
N ILE A 884 16.82 -2.43 10.85
CA ILE A 884 15.75 -3.17 10.16
C ILE A 884 16.26 -4.56 9.77
N SER A 885 15.40 -5.58 9.88
CA SER A 885 15.67 -6.89 9.29
C SER A 885 15.86 -6.74 7.77
N TRP A 886 16.97 -7.22 7.21
CA TRP A 886 17.19 -7.23 5.75
C TRP A 886 16.34 -8.28 5.01
N GLN A 887 15.52 -9.03 5.76
CA GLN A 887 14.64 -10.06 5.24
C GLN A 887 13.22 -9.53 4.95
N GLY A 888 12.35 -10.40 4.43
CA GLY A 888 10.92 -10.16 4.27
C GLY A 888 10.10 -11.36 4.72
N ALA A 889 8.77 -11.18 4.75
CA ALA A 889 7.82 -12.20 5.17
C ALA A 889 7.83 -13.44 4.26
N ARG A 890 7.60 -14.59 4.88
CA ARG A 890 7.50 -15.90 4.26
C ARG A 890 6.34 -16.68 4.84
N MET A 891 5.82 -17.63 4.08
CA MET A 891 4.89 -18.65 4.59
C MET A 891 5.62 -19.97 4.75
N GLY A 892 5.59 -20.50 5.97
CA GLY A 892 6.27 -21.73 6.35
C GLY A 892 5.31 -22.88 6.61
N LEU A 893 5.71 -24.09 6.20
CA LEU A 893 5.18 -25.36 6.66
C LEU A 893 6.16 -25.92 7.69
N TYR A 894 5.66 -26.35 8.85
CA TYR A 894 6.54 -26.83 9.91
C TYR A 894 5.97 -27.97 10.74
N ALA A 895 6.87 -28.72 11.37
CA ALA A 895 6.53 -29.67 12.42
C ALA A 895 7.62 -29.71 13.49
N THR A 896 7.24 -29.84 14.75
CA THR A 896 8.18 -29.85 15.89
C THR A 896 7.65 -30.75 17.00
N GLY A 897 8.57 -31.45 17.65
CA GLY A 897 8.30 -32.17 18.90
C GLY A 897 8.54 -31.32 20.15
N ASN A 898 8.99 -30.06 19.99
CA ASN A 898 9.26 -29.08 21.06
C ASN A 898 10.09 -29.67 22.21
N GLY A 899 11.31 -30.07 21.90
CA GLY A 899 12.27 -30.63 22.86
C GLY A 899 12.26 -32.16 22.96
N VAL A 900 11.27 -32.85 22.38
CA VAL A 900 11.21 -34.32 22.36
C VAL A 900 11.10 -34.89 20.93
N PRO A 901 11.39 -36.18 20.72
CA PRO A 901 11.25 -36.81 19.40
C PRO A 901 9.79 -36.95 18.94
N MET A 902 9.49 -36.53 17.71
CA MET A 902 8.17 -36.72 17.09
C MET A 902 8.07 -38.11 16.41
N LEU A 903 7.13 -38.94 16.87
CA LEU A 903 6.94 -40.32 16.38
C LEU A 903 5.99 -40.45 15.20
N LYS A 904 5.01 -39.55 15.11
CA LYS A 904 4.04 -39.48 14.02
C LYS A 904 4.42 -38.35 13.10
N GLU A 905 4.28 -38.55 11.80
CA GLU A 905 4.64 -37.57 10.77
C GLU A 905 3.43 -36.69 10.44
N ALA A 906 3.70 -35.44 10.07
CA ALA A 906 2.71 -34.51 9.57
C ALA A 906 2.69 -34.58 8.04
N VAL A 907 1.50 -34.66 7.46
CA VAL A 907 1.32 -34.80 6.01
C VAL A 907 0.59 -33.58 5.46
N PHE A 908 1.27 -32.85 4.59
CA PHE A 908 0.78 -31.63 3.96
C PHE A 908 0.38 -31.89 2.50
N ARG A 909 -0.77 -31.36 2.08
CA ARG A 909 -1.29 -31.50 0.70
C ARG A 909 -1.97 -30.22 0.22
N ARG A 910 -2.11 -30.10 -1.10
CA ARG A 910 -2.86 -29.04 -1.79
C ARG A 910 -2.54 -27.64 -1.24
N VAL A 911 -1.27 -27.25 -1.34
CA VAL A 911 -0.88 -25.87 -1.06
C VAL A 911 -1.48 -24.99 -2.16
N GLU A 912 -2.18 -23.94 -1.75
CA GLU A 912 -2.69 -22.92 -2.65
C GLU A 912 -2.29 -21.55 -2.15
N VAL A 913 -1.80 -20.74 -3.08
CA VAL A 913 -1.51 -19.33 -2.87
C VAL A 913 -2.36 -18.55 -3.83
N SER A 914 -3.28 -17.74 -3.29
CA SER A 914 -4.00 -16.75 -4.07
C SER A 914 -3.43 -15.38 -3.77
N THR A 915 -2.98 -14.72 -4.82
CA THR A 915 -2.62 -13.31 -4.80
C THR A 915 -3.69 -12.56 -5.56
N SER A 916 -4.14 -11.45 -5.02
CA SER A 916 -4.85 -10.47 -5.81
C SER A 916 -3.84 -9.36 -6.04
N ARG A 917 -3.30 -9.19 -7.25
CA ARG A 917 -2.45 -8.03 -7.58
C ARG A 917 -3.34 -6.78 -7.64
N VAL A 918 -3.98 -6.49 -6.51
CA VAL A 918 -4.90 -5.39 -6.30
C VAL A 918 -4.04 -4.17 -5.98
N VAL A 919 -4.26 -3.17 -6.81
CA VAL A 919 -3.61 -1.86 -6.85
C VAL A 919 -3.81 -1.09 -5.55
#